data_AF-A0A1G0WE63-F1
#
_entry.id   AF-A0A1G0WE63-F1
#
_cell.length_a   1.000
_cell.length_b   1.000
_cell.length_c   1.000
_cell.angle_alpha   90.00
_cell.angle_beta   90.00
_cell.angle_gamma   90.00
#
_symmetry.space_group_name_H-M   'P 1'
#
loop_
_entity.id
_entity.type
_entity.pdbx_description
1 polymer ?
#
loop_
_entity_poly.entity_id
_entity_poly.type
_entity_poly.pdbx_seq_one_letter_code
_entity_poly.pdbx_strand_id
1 'polypeptide(L)'
;MKKLLNNEENGTAIIIAIAVCILLLMLALTFLTSSIIEKKATKSNDAMVVARISTQSALNRAMVSMKQVSKYTTIAQEEIWSHHEVEYDYDNNYMTSIEDSAIYYDQLDENLKTTVNGVTIIDSLNSSGTYDVTSHDAKTWIYLPLPSGYASYPLISRIAYVVIADKGKVDPSAGADSGLNAELLGLSENQTPTESNEPSANLGSDGSPGETNREITMVNPDGTYVIGRPGRDISELFLRCLGTGSGSLWFKQIFDQKLSSVNTPAGRLPIGGRWKDYKELFGALEIMNPQGKITDMAAANGFRSVLYIDNPPDAEAYWVNANSDELKEESELYHRFNLMRSNWNDLSVDSIISEPVKFSINKPDEELYAINWIRNWKNNGDFSTADSARLQIAANLIDYNDTDTVATTDNPTQPAYVGLEKCPYINEVRLKFTGSVSESNISPSNSIYVCRISLDEVSLELVNLYEIANISTSAQIKVSGQFKWAPNPNGNNTLESFTDISTTISQTTNSKTYSSASTASSSLAFLSVDFNAVPGLSRSITEFKINNLTVKLNDTTGNMLDYSYVDTGYCTSSTLTATGTSQNLYIDYEINDPRQNFLASDWNGPVSINTSSNGTIGSLNSVCNPNPGGNADIEPGITQPYDVSTAYMRNSKMLSPWELGAIHRAAKWQTINLKNYNVAENMIGGGDAYADGDANIYDQVKMTSEKQVYGKISINSKELDVLRVLFQKIRIGSGYTVPGWLTSYEVNAIIAENLANNLMSYNGSYKNRAEFLKEPTLIDLFTNYNSTGGNLQQTNDAKKEELVGKFINLTKSTEANLFTIVAVAQTIKDIGGVTIQKDLNEDGDTNDAGEQIVTQIGRFDINGDEILATQKIMATVQRSTSGDTFRIQKYEYIDLDE
;
A
#
# COMPACT_ATOMS: atom_id res chain seq x y z
N MET A 1 43.19 -91.91 53.20
CA MET A 1 43.25 -93.37 53.42
C MET A 1 41.81 -93.89 53.35
N LYS A 2 41.48 -94.56 52.24
CA LYS A 2 40.37 -95.52 51.96
C LYS A 2 38.92 -95.31 52.48
N LYS A 3 38.01 -95.41 51.49
CA LYS A 3 36.60 -95.88 51.51
C LYS A 3 35.60 -94.91 52.15
N LEU A 4 34.53 -94.46 51.47
CA LEU A 4 33.51 -95.26 50.80
C LEU A 4 32.86 -94.47 49.63
N LEU A 5 32.79 -95.12 48.46
CA LEU A 5 31.82 -94.83 47.40
C LEU A 5 30.49 -95.51 47.76
N ASN A 6 29.41 -94.75 47.70
CA ASN A 6 27.98 -95.05 47.51
C ASN A 6 27.27 -93.72 47.87
N ASN A 7 26.47 -93.03 47.06
CA ASN A 7 25.64 -93.36 45.89
C ASN A 7 25.57 -92.13 44.96
N GLU A 8 24.95 -92.31 43.80
CA GLU A 8 24.83 -91.42 42.62
C GLU A 8 24.18 -90.03 42.82
N GLU A 9 24.18 -89.46 44.04
CA GLU A 9 23.50 -88.19 44.37
C GLU A 9 24.45 -86.97 44.52
N ASN A 10 25.77 -87.16 44.63
CA ASN A 10 26.72 -86.05 44.85
C ASN A 10 27.17 -85.34 43.56
N GLY A 11 27.12 -86.00 42.40
CA GLY A 11 27.45 -85.36 41.11
C GLY A 11 26.38 -84.35 40.70
N THR A 12 25.12 -84.69 40.89
CA THR A 12 23.96 -83.83 40.62
C THR A 12 23.95 -82.62 41.54
N ALA A 13 24.25 -82.78 42.83
CA ALA A 13 24.32 -81.67 43.78
C ALA A 13 25.44 -80.66 43.46
N ILE A 14 26.62 -81.12 43.01
CA ILE A 14 27.72 -80.25 42.60
C ILE A 14 27.40 -79.53 41.28
N ILE A 15 26.80 -80.22 40.30
CA ILE A 15 26.37 -79.60 39.03
C ILE A 15 25.28 -78.55 39.29
N ILE A 16 24.31 -78.82 40.17
CA ILE A 16 23.28 -77.86 40.58
C ILE A 16 23.92 -76.67 41.31
N ALA A 17 24.87 -76.90 42.22
CA ALA A 17 25.56 -75.82 42.92
C ALA A 17 26.37 -74.92 41.97
N ILE A 18 27.08 -75.51 41.00
CA ILE A 18 27.80 -74.76 39.96
C ILE A 18 26.83 -74.01 39.04
N ALA A 19 25.74 -74.65 38.62
CA ALA A 19 24.71 -74.01 37.80
C ALA A 19 24.05 -72.83 38.51
N VAL A 20 23.75 -72.95 39.81
CA VAL A 20 23.21 -71.86 40.64
C VAL A 20 24.25 -70.75 40.83
N CYS A 21 25.52 -71.08 41.06
CA CYS A 21 26.59 -70.08 41.14
C CYS A 21 26.77 -69.31 39.82
N ILE A 22 26.77 -70.00 38.68
CA ILE A 22 26.86 -69.36 37.35
C ILE A 22 25.64 -68.47 37.10
N LEU A 23 24.43 -68.93 37.47
CA LEU A 23 23.21 -68.13 37.38
C LEU A 23 23.30 -66.86 38.22
N LEU A 24 23.76 -66.96 39.48
CA LEU A 24 23.94 -65.80 40.36
C LEU A 24 25.00 -64.83 39.84
N LEU A 25 26.08 -65.32 39.24
CA LEU A 25 27.14 -64.50 38.64
C LEU A 25 26.64 -63.77 37.38
N MET A 26 25.87 -64.44 36.53
CA MET A 26 25.20 -63.80 35.38
C MET A 26 24.19 -62.75 35.84
N LEU A 27 23.42 -63.01 36.90
CA LEU A 27 22.49 -62.04 37.46
C LEU A 27 23.22 -60.80 37.98
N ALA A 28 24.30 -61.00 38.75
CA ALA A 28 25.13 -59.92 39.30
C ALA A 28 25.81 -59.08 38.20
N LEU A 29 26.31 -59.73 37.14
CA LEU A 29 26.90 -59.03 35.99
C LEU A 29 25.84 -58.21 35.25
N THR A 30 24.64 -58.75 35.08
CA THR A 30 23.52 -58.03 34.45
C THR A 30 23.11 -56.79 35.25
N PHE A 31 23.05 -56.89 36.58
CA PHE A 31 22.79 -55.73 37.43
C PHE A 31 23.91 -54.68 37.35
N LEU A 32 25.17 -55.12 37.35
CA LEU A 32 26.32 -54.22 37.23
C LEU A 32 26.30 -53.48 35.89
N THR A 33 26.06 -54.17 34.77
CA THR A 33 25.98 -53.55 33.46
C THR A 33 24.80 -52.60 33.37
N SER A 34 23.61 -52.99 33.86
CA SER A 34 22.46 -52.09 33.94
C SER A 34 22.75 -50.84 34.76
N SER A 35 23.38 -50.95 35.94
CA SER A 35 23.76 -49.80 36.76
C SER A 35 24.79 -48.89 36.08
N ILE A 36 25.76 -49.45 35.34
CA ILE A 36 26.73 -48.64 34.58
C ILE A 36 26.04 -47.90 33.43
N ILE A 37 25.16 -48.58 32.69
CA ILE A 37 24.38 -48.00 31.59
C ILE A 37 23.46 -46.90 32.12
N GLU A 38 22.70 -47.16 33.18
CA GLU A 38 21.82 -46.17 33.83
C GLU A 38 22.63 -44.97 34.32
N LYS A 39 23.75 -45.18 35.01
CA LYS A 39 24.61 -44.08 35.45
C LYS A 39 25.15 -43.25 34.29
N LYS A 40 25.50 -43.87 33.17
CA LYS A 40 25.97 -43.16 31.96
C LYS A 40 24.82 -42.43 31.27
N ALA A 41 23.66 -43.06 31.15
CA ALA A 41 22.45 -42.47 30.58
C ALA A 41 21.96 -41.27 31.41
N THR A 42 21.95 -41.38 32.74
CA THR A 42 21.63 -40.26 33.64
C THR A 42 22.60 -39.11 33.45
N LYS A 43 23.92 -39.37 33.48
CA LYS A 43 24.91 -38.31 33.24
C LYS A 43 24.77 -37.62 31.88
N SER A 44 24.49 -38.39 30.82
CA SER A 44 24.26 -37.86 29.49
C SER A 44 22.98 -37.01 29.43
N ASN A 45 21.89 -37.48 30.05
CA ASN A 45 20.64 -36.74 30.14
C ASN A 45 20.80 -35.45 30.95
N ASP A 46 21.49 -35.50 32.08
CA ASP A 46 21.78 -34.31 32.91
C ASP A 46 22.60 -33.29 32.12
N ALA A 47 23.65 -33.73 31.42
CA ALA A 47 24.46 -32.87 30.57
C ALA A 47 23.63 -32.23 29.44
N MET A 48 22.73 -32.99 28.81
CA MET A 48 21.82 -32.48 27.77
C MET A 48 20.83 -31.45 28.32
N VAL A 49 20.30 -31.67 29.54
CA VAL A 49 19.41 -30.72 30.21
C VAL A 49 20.14 -29.41 30.50
N VAL A 50 21.37 -29.47 31.01
CA VAL A 50 22.21 -28.29 31.23
C VAL A 50 22.45 -27.55 29.92
N ALA A 51 22.82 -28.25 28.85
CA ALA A 51 23.04 -27.65 27.54
C ALA A 51 21.79 -26.92 27.05
N ARG A 52 20.61 -27.56 27.13
CA ARG A 52 19.32 -26.94 26.72
C ARG A 52 18.99 -25.68 27.51
N ILE A 53 19.15 -25.70 28.83
CA ILE A 53 18.89 -24.53 29.68
C ILE A 53 19.88 -23.41 29.35
N SER A 54 21.16 -23.74 29.14
CA SER A 54 22.19 -22.78 28.74
C SER A 54 21.90 -22.17 27.36
N THR A 55 21.46 -22.96 26.37
CA THR A 55 21.10 -22.42 25.05
C THR A 55 19.86 -21.52 25.12
N GLN A 56 18.86 -21.86 25.94
CA GLN A 56 17.72 -20.97 26.19
C GLN A 56 18.14 -19.68 26.90
N SER A 57 19.08 -19.76 27.83
CA SER A 57 19.69 -18.58 28.45
C SER A 57 20.40 -17.70 27.41
N ALA A 58 21.11 -18.30 26.45
CA ALA A 58 21.75 -17.59 25.35
C ALA A 58 20.74 -16.86 24.47
N LEU A 59 19.64 -17.53 24.08
CA LEU A 59 18.53 -16.90 23.36
C LEU A 59 17.92 -15.73 24.13
N ASN A 60 17.64 -15.91 25.42
CA ASN A 60 17.09 -14.85 26.26
C ASN A 60 18.06 -13.66 26.39
N ARG A 61 19.37 -13.92 26.51
CA ARG A 61 20.39 -12.86 26.53
C ARG A 61 20.41 -12.09 25.22
N ALA A 62 20.38 -12.76 24.08
CA ALA A 62 20.28 -12.11 22.77
C ALA A 62 19.05 -11.19 22.69
N MET A 63 17.88 -11.69 23.08
CA MET A 63 16.63 -10.89 23.09
C MET A 63 16.70 -9.70 24.06
N VAL A 64 17.34 -9.85 25.22
CA VAL A 64 17.54 -8.74 26.17
C VAL A 64 18.51 -7.71 25.62
N SER A 65 19.61 -8.13 25.00
CA SER A 65 20.53 -7.22 24.30
C SER A 65 19.83 -6.47 23.17
N MET A 66 19.01 -7.15 22.38
CA MET A 66 18.18 -6.53 21.33
C MET A 66 17.23 -5.47 21.89
N LYS A 67 16.67 -5.72 23.07
CA LYS A 67 15.81 -4.77 23.79
C LYS A 67 16.57 -3.58 24.38
N GLN A 68 17.83 -3.76 24.77
CA GLN A 68 18.66 -2.67 25.27
C GLN A 68 19.14 -1.76 24.13
N VAL A 69 19.63 -2.36 23.04
CA VAL A 69 20.07 -1.66 21.84
C VAL A 69 18.93 -0.85 21.23
N SER A 70 17.71 -1.39 21.18
CA SER A 70 16.53 -0.68 20.67
C SER A 70 16.16 0.58 21.46
N LYS A 71 16.57 0.68 22.73
CA LYS A 71 16.20 1.78 23.63
C LYS A 71 17.25 2.88 23.74
N TYR A 72 18.54 2.54 23.61
CA TYR A 72 19.61 3.39 24.13
C TYR A 72 20.79 3.62 23.17
N THR A 73 20.81 3.00 21.97
CA THR A 73 21.98 3.05 21.08
C THR A 73 21.61 3.21 19.61
N THR A 74 22.57 3.68 18.79
CA THR A 74 22.48 3.71 17.31
C THR A 74 22.98 2.43 16.64
N ILE A 75 23.36 1.42 17.44
CA ILE A 75 23.90 0.13 16.99
C ILE A 75 22.78 -0.68 16.33
N ALA A 76 23.05 -1.30 15.19
CA ALA A 76 22.05 -2.10 14.50
C ALA A 76 21.79 -3.42 15.24
N GLN A 77 20.58 -3.96 15.19
CA GLN A 77 20.23 -5.15 16.00
C GLN A 77 20.91 -6.43 15.50
N GLU A 78 21.30 -6.45 14.23
CA GLU A 78 22.21 -7.45 13.64
C GLU A 78 23.65 -7.35 14.15
N GLU A 79 24.02 -6.25 14.81
CA GLU A 79 25.32 -6.09 15.46
C GLU A 79 25.38 -6.75 16.85
N ILE A 80 24.38 -7.59 17.16
CA ILE A 80 24.26 -8.30 18.42
C ILE A 80 24.71 -9.75 18.22
N TRP A 81 25.82 -10.07 18.86
CA TRP A 81 26.38 -11.42 18.95
C TRP A 81 27.00 -11.64 20.32
N SER A 82 27.33 -12.89 20.62
CA SER A 82 28.16 -13.21 21.77
C SER A 82 29.58 -12.70 21.54
N HIS A 83 30.01 -11.78 22.39
CA HIS A 83 31.35 -11.23 22.45
C HIS A 83 31.82 -11.25 23.90
N HIS A 84 33.13 -11.36 24.10
CA HIS A 84 33.78 -11.28 25.40
C HIS A 84 34.58 -9.98 25.43
N GLU A 85 34.15 -9.01 26.24
CA GLU A 85 34.93 -7.79 26.45
C GLU A 85 36.22 -8.16 27.20
N VAL A 86 37.34 -8.18 26.48
CA VAL A 86 38.66 -8.35 27.08
C VAL A 86 38.99 -7.05 27.83
N GLU A 87 38.73 -7.00 29.13
CA GLU A 87 39.34 -5.97 29.99
C GLU A 87 40.83 -6.32 30.12
N TYR A 88 41.67 -5.64 29.33
CA TYR A 88 43.12 -5.81 29.33
C TYR A 88 43.67 -5.41 30.72
N ASP A 89 43.86 -6.38 31.62
CA ASP A 89 44.63 -6.16 32.86
C ASP A 89 46.12 -6.06 32.48
N TYR A 90 46.59 -4.83 32.29
CA TYR A 90 47.96 -4.52 31.91
C TYR A 90 49.02 -4.99 32.94
N ASP A 91 48.62 -5.32 34.17
CA ASP A 91 49.56 -5.61 35.25
C ASP A 91 49.74 -7.11 35.55
N ASN A 92 48.90 -7.99 34.99
CA ASN A 92 48.87 -9.40 35.38
C ASN A 92 48.86 -10.35 34.18
N ASN A 93 50.05 -10.88 33.92
CA ASN A 93 50.50 -11.75 32.83
C ASN A 93 49.75 -13.11 32.70
N TYR A 94 48.42 -13.14 32.55
CA TYR A 94 47.65 -14.38 32.71
C TYR A 94 47.25 -15.13 31.42
N MET A 95 47.22 -14.52 30.23
CA MET A 95 47.08 -15.23 28.94
C MET A 95 47.70 -14.41 27.80
N THR A 96 48.28 -15.07 26.79
CA THR A 96 48.71 -14.42 25.54
C THR A 96 47.53 -14.25 24.58
N SER A 97 47.59 -13.27 23.66
CA SER A 97 46.53 -13.04 22.66
C SER A 97 46.25 -14.25 21.75
N ILE A 98 47.23 -15.15 21.61
CA ILE A 98 47.10 -16.42 20.88
C ILE A 98 46.27 -17.42 21.69
N GLU A 99 46.51 -17.52 23.00
CA GLU A 99 45.74 -18.39 23.90
C GLU A 99 44.31 -17.89 24.06
N ASP A 100 44.11 -16.57 24.15
CA ASP A 100 42.77 -15.95 24.15
C ASP A 100 42.01 -16.30 22.87
N SER A 101 42.65 -16.10 21.71
CA SER A 101 42.03 -16.42 20.42
C SER A 101 41.65 -17.89 20.33
N ALA A 102 42.50 -18.79 20.80
CA ALA A 102 42.21 -20.22 20.80
C ALA A 102 41.03 -20.58 21.71
N ILE A 103 40.99 -20.04 22.94
CA ILE A 103 39.95 -20.38 23.93
C ILE A 103 38.60 -19.76 23.54
N TYR A 104 38.57 -18.50 23.14
CA TYR A 104 37.32 -17.81 22.84
C TYR A 104 36.72 -18.21 21.49
N TYR A 105 37.54 -18.69 20.56
CA TYR A 105 37.08 -19.18 19.25
C TYR A 105 36.79 -20.67 19.20
N ASP A 106 37.43 -21.52 20.02
CA ASP A 106 37.43 -22.99 19.93
C ASP A 106 36.22 -23.62 19.19
N GLN A 107 36.44 -23.99 17.91
CA GLN A 107 35.45 -24.57 17.00
C GLN A 107 34.09 -23.84 16.91
N LEU A 108 34.02 -22.57 17.29
CA LEU A 108 32.80 -21.79 17.35
C LEU A 108 32.17 -21.64 15.97
N ASP A 109 32.97 -21.55 14.92
CA ASP A 109 32.49 -21.46 13.53
C ASP A 109 31.73 -22.72 13.12
N GLU A 110 32.25 -23.90 13.45
CA GLU A 110 31.56 -25.18 13.23
C GLU A 110 30.29 -25.28 14.09
N ASN A 111 30.35 -24.78 15.33
CA ASN A 111 29.23 -24.84 16.27
C ASN A 111 28.12 -23.83 15.95
N LEU A 112 28.41 -22.66 15.38
CA LEU A 112 27.40 -21.67 14.95
C LEU A 112 26.97 -21.88 13.51
N LYS A 113 27.78 -22.54 12.67
CA LYS A 113 27.37 -22.97 11.33
C LYS A 113 26.06 -23.71 11.42
N THR A 114 25.05 -23.21 10.72
CA THR A 114 23.68 -23.67 10.91
C THR A 114 23.12 -24.05 9.57
N THR A 115 22.78 -25.33 9.42
CA THR A 115 22.11 -25.87 8.25
C THR A 115 20.79 -26.44 8.70
N VAL A 116 19.67 -25.90 8.20
CA VAL A 116 18.33 -26.43 8.49
C VAL A 116 17.75 -26.93 7.19
N ASN A 117 17.33 -28.20 7.17
CA ASN A 117 16.81 -28.86 5.97
C ASN A 117 17.74 -28.72 4.74
N GLY A 118 19.06 -28.84 4.92
CA GLY A 118 20.04 -28.69 3.81
C GLY A 118 20.28 -27.23 3.36
N VAL A 119 19.75 -26.25 4.08
CA VAL A 119 19.96 -24.82 3.83
C VAL A 119 20.88 -24.26 4.90
N THR A 120 22.09 -23.87 4.50
CA THR A 120 23.01 -23.14 5.36
C THR A 120 22.50 -21.72 5.63
N ILE A 121 22.10 -21.44 6.87
CA ILE A 121 21.68 -20.13 7.40
C ILE A 121 22.91 -19.31 7.81
N ILE A 122 23.92 -19.96 8.39
CA ILE A 122 25.22 -19.37 8.75
C ILE A 122 26.28 -20.29 8.18
N ASP A 123 27.17 -19.78 7.30
CA ASP A 123 28.20 -20.58 6.62
C ASP A 123 29.62 -20.29 7.11
N SER A 124 29.93 -19.05 7.50
CA SER A 124 31.17 -18.69 8.21
C SER A 124 30.98 -17.49 9.14
N LEU A 125 31.75 -17.45 10.23
CA LEU A 125 31.79 -16.35 11.20
C LEU A 125 32.80 -15.25 10.84
N ASN A 126 33.73 -15.53 9.92
CA ASN A 126 34.80 -14.61 9.51
C ASN A 126 34.80 -14.43 7.99
N SER A 127 34.76 -13.18 7.53
CA SER A 127 34.87 -12.80 6.11
C SER A 127 36.32 -12.61 5.64
N SER A 128 37.25 -12.36 6.57
CA SER A 128 38.66 -12.02 6.32
C SER A 128 39.63 -13.21 6.29
N GLY A 129 39.16 -14.42 6.62
CA GLY A 129 39.98 -15.65 6.67
C GLY A 129 40.91 -15.79 7.89
N THR A 130 41.05 -14.74 8.72
CA THR A 130 41.84 -14.76 9.96
C THR A 130 40.98 -14.30 11.12
N TYR A 131 40.89 -15.11 12.19
CA TYR A 131 40.18 -14.74 13.41
C TYR A 131 41.05 -13.86 14.31
N ASP A 132 40.52 -12.72 14.74
CA ASP A 132 41.18 -11.79 15.66
C ASP A 132 40.26 -11.53 16.85
N VAL A 133 40.60 -12.10 18.01
CA VAL A 133 39.82 -11.97 19.25
C VAL A 133 39.77 -10.54 19.79
N THR A 134 40.72 -9.68 19.38
CA THR A 134 40.78 -8.27 19.79
C THR A 134 39.90 -7.36 18.93
N SER A 135 39.37 -7.88 17.82
CA SER A 135 38.40 -7.17 17.01
C SER A 135 37.09 -7.01 17.77
N HIS A 136 36.52 -5.80 17.72
CA HIS A 136 35.19 -5.53 18.26
C HIS A 136 34.11 -6.39 17.57
N ASP A 137 34.37 -6.89 16.36
CA ASP A 137 33.45 -7.71 15.58
C ASP A 137 33.62 -9.22 15.79
N ALA A 138 34.54 -9.64 16.66
CA ALA A 138 34.85 -11.03 16.92
C ALA A 138 33.74 -11.72 17.71
N LYS A 139 33.15 -12.76 17.11
CA LYS A 139 32.20 -13.66 17.79
C LYS A 139 32.99 -14.60 18.69
N THR A 140 32.62 -14.72 19.96
CA THR A 140 33.31 -15.54 20.96
C THR A 140 32.34 -16.39 21.78
N TRP A 141 32.87 -17.43 22.42
CA TRP A 141 32.19 -18.14 23.50
C TRP A 141 32.10 -17.27 24.76
N ILE A 142 30.95 -17.34 25.44
CA ILE A 142 30.74 -16.80 26.79
C ILE A 142 30.70 -17.97 27.76
N TYR A 143 31.65 -17.99 28.71
CA TYR A 143 31.79 -19.06 29.69
C TYR A 143 30.91 -18.81 30.94
N LEU A 144 30.34 -19.89 31.48
CA LEU A 144 29.43 -19.88 32.62
C LEU A 144 29.93 -20.81 33.74
N PRO A 145 30.07 -20.30 34.99
CA PRO A 145 29.92 -18.90 35.39
C PRO A 145 30.96 -17.98 34.73
N LEU A 146 30.65 -16.68 34.62
CA LEU A 146 31.60 -15.70 34.07
C LEU A 146 32.87 -15.69 34.94
N PRO A 147 34.07 -15.79 34.35
CA PRO A 147 35.30 -15.79 35.11
C PRO A 147 35.57 -14.40 35.70
N SER A 148 35.16 -14.15 36.94
CA SER A 148 35.60 -12.97 37.69
C SER A 148 36.94 -13.30 38.36
N GLY A 149 38.04 -13.11 37.62
CA GLY A 149 39.41 -13.36 38.08
C GLY A 149 39.65 -14.79 38.58
N TYR A 150 39.88 -15.74 37.67
CA TYR A 150 40.31 -17.15 37.89
C TYR A 150 40.03 -17.76 39.29
N ALA A 151 38.79 -17.59 39.79
CA ALA A 151 38.41 -18.01 41.14
C ALA A 151 37.67 -19.35 41.09
N SER A 152 38.32 -20.38 41.64
CA SER A 152 37.86 -21.61 42.33
C SER A 152 36.54 -22.35 41.97
N TYR A 153 35.74 -21.91 40.99
CA TYR A 153 34.49 -22.54 40.61
C TYR A 153 34.62 -23.23 39.25
N PRO A 154 34.21 -24.51 39.14
CA PRO A 154 34.29 -25.23 37.88
C PRO A 154 33.35 -24.61 36.84
N LEU A 155 33.81 -24.52 35.60
CA LEU A 155 32.96 -24.20 34.45
C LEU A 155 31.88 -25.27 34.28
N ILE A 156 30.66 -24.81 34.04
CA ILE A 156 29.47 -25.65 33.90
C ILE A 156 29.03 -25.68 32.43
N SER A 157 29.19 -24.56 31.73
CA SER A 157 28.72 -24.44 30.35
C SER A 157 29.42 -23.28 29.62
N ARG A 158 29.39 -23.30 28.29
CA ARG A 158 29.66 -22.14 27.44
C ARG A 158 28.50 -21.90 26.49
N ILE A 159 28.25 -20.64 26.17
CA ILE A 159 27.16 -20.20 25.29
C ILE A 159 27.68 -19.26 24.21
N ALA A 160 27.03 -19.28 23.05
CA ALA A 160 27.24 -18.30 21.99
C ALA A 160 25.93 -18.05 21.25
N TYR A 161 25.79 -16.86 20.65
CA TYR A 161 24.62 -16.51 19.87
C TYR A 161 24.93 -15.44 18.82
N VAL A 162 24.13 -15.40 17.76
CA VAL A 162 24.16 -14.35 16.74
C VAL A 162 22.74 -13.95 16.36
N VAL A 163 22.55 -12.66 16.09
CA VAL A 163 21.27 -12.09 15.61
C VAL A 163 21.42 -11.71 14.14
N ILE A 164 20.48 -12.15 13.32
CA ILE A 164 20.42 -11.86 11.89
C ILE A 164 19.15 -11.05 11.63
N ALA A 165 19.29 -9.80 11.19
CA ALA A 165 18.15 -8.96 10.83
C ALA A 165 17.56 -9.35 9.47
N ASP A 166 16.23 -9.35 9.39
CA ASP A 166 15.50 -9.44 8.14
C ASP A 166 15.22 -8.03 7.61
N LYS A 167 16.13 -7.52 6.78
CA LYS A 167 16.22 -6.11 6.31
C LYS A 167 15.09 -5.63 5.37
N GLY A 168 13.87 -6.15 5.54
CA GLY A 168 12.72 -5.82 4.70
C GLY A 168 12.79 -6.53 3.36
N LYS A 169 13.08 -7.84 3.39
CA LYS A 169 13.14 -8.74 2.22
C LYS A 169 11.76 -8.97 1.58
N VAL A 170 11.75 -9.46 0.36
CA VAL A 170 10.52 -9.77 -0.40
C VAL A 170 10.17 -11.25 -0.31
N ASP A 171 8.87 -11.58 -0.25
CA ASP A 171 8.41 -12.95 -0.40
C ASP A 171 8.31 -13.30 -1.89
N PRO A 172 9.18 -14.17 -2.43
CA PRO A 172 9.21 -14.50 -3.85
C PRO A 172 7.94 -15.25 -4.31
N SER A 173 7.23 -15.94 -3.42
CA SER A 173 6.01 -16.69 -3.77
C SER A 173 4.85 -15.76 -4.10
N ALA A 174 4.81 -14.58 -3.47
CA ALA A 174 3.78 -13.59 -3.68
C ALA A 174 4.04 -12.69 -4.91
N GLY A 175 5.31 -12.48 -5.24
CA GLY A 175 5.74 -11.76 -6.45
C GLY A 175 5.85 -12.64 -7.70
N ALA A 176 5.55 -13.94 -7.60
CA ALA A 176 5.50 -14.83 -8.74
C ALA A 176 4.25 -14.53 -9.56
N ASP A 177 4.43 -14.16 -10.83
CA ASP A 177 3.34 -13.88 -11.75
C ASP A 177 2.39 -15.10 -11.86
N SER A 178 1.15 -14.89 -11.44
CA SER A 178 0.06 -15.88 -11.40
C SER A 178 -0.82 -15.86 -12.63
N GLY A 179 -0.68 -14.84 -13.49
CA GLY A 179 -1.57 -14.62 -14.62
C GLY A 179 -2.97 -14.08 -14.29
N LEU A 180 -3.38 -14.11 -13.02
CA LEU A 180 -4.72 -13.75 -12.57
C LEU A 180 -5.15 -12.31 -12.94
N ASN A 181 -4.20 -11.38 -13.04
CA ASN A 181 -4.51 -9.98 -13.30
C ASN A 181 -4.95 -9.71 -14.75
N ALA A 182 -4.59 -10.58 -15.69
CA ALA A 182 -4.79 -10.36 -17.11
C ALA A 182 -6.27 -10.52 -17.52
N GLU A 183 -6.98 -11.46 -16.90
CA GLU A 183 -8.42 -11.71 -17.08
C GLU A 183 -9.29 -10.50 -16.66
N LEU A 184 -8.83 -9.72 -15.67
CA LEU A 184 -9.61 -8.67 -15.04
C LEU A 184 -9.50 -7.29 -15.73
N LEU A 185 -8.55 -7.10 -16.63
CA LEU A 185 -8.43 -5.88 -17.44
C LEU A 185 -9.31 -5.90 -18.71
N GLY A 186 -10.04 -7.01 -18.97
CA GLY A 186 -10.93 -7.12 -20.13
C GLY A 186 -10.22 -7.04 -21.49
N LEU A 187 -8.91 -7.29 -21.50
CA LEU A 187 -8.09 -7.24 -22.70
C LEU A 187 -8.42 -8.46 -23.57
N SER A 188 -9.09 -8.23 -24.70
CA SER A 188 -9.40 -9.29 -25.66
C SER A 188 -8.11 -9.94 -26.22
N GLU A 189 -8.17 -11.22 -26.59
CA GLU A 189 -7.09 -12.04 -27.22
C GLU A 189 -6.31 -11.33 -28.36
N ASN A 190 -6.88 -10.29 -28.98
CA ASN A 190 -6.32 -9.57 -30.12
C ASN A 190 -5.42 -8.35 -29.79
N GLN A 191 -5.09 -8.09 -28.53
CA GLN A 191 -4.16 -7.03 -28.13
C GLN A 191 -2.85 -7.58 -27.53
N THR A 192 -2.40 -8.73 -28.02
CA THR A 192 -1.06 -9.25 -27.77
C THR A 192 -0.01 -8.28 -28.37
N PRO A 193 1.00 -7.83 -27.60
CA PRO A 193 2.07 -6.99 -28.14
C PRO A 193 2.76 -7.71 -29.32
N THR A 194 2.72 -7.09 -30.50
CA THR A 194 3.21 -7.67 -31.78
C THR A 194 4.73 -7.69 -31.95
N GLU A 195 5.50 -7.48 -30.89
CA GLU A 195 6.95 -7.61 -31.01
C GLU A 195 7.33 -9.10 -30.96
N SER A 196 8.32 -9.54 -31.75
CA SER A 196 8.68 -10.96 -31.91
C SER A 196 9.16 -11.62 -30.61
N ASN A 197 8.50 -12.70 -30.16
CA ASN A 197 8.79 -13.49 -28.95
C ASN A 197 10.12 -14.30 -29.01
N GLU A 198 11.20 -13.80 -29.62
CA GLU A 198 12.42 -14.60 -29.80
C GLU A 198 13.26 -14.65 -28.50
N PRO A 199 13.38 -15.80 -27.81
CA PRO A 199 14.06 -15.93 -26.51
C PRO A 199 15.58 -15.82 -26.56
N SER A 200 16.16 -15.50 -27.72
CA SER A 200 17.58 -15.77 -28.02
C SER A 200 18.37 -14.57 -28.55
N ALA A 201 17.74 -13.43 -28.83
CA ALA A 201 18.36 -12.46 -29.75
C ALA A 201 19.24 -11.37 -29.12
N ASN A 202 19.09 -11.01 -27.84
CA ASN A 202 19.82 -9.85 -27.28
C ASN A 202 20.19 -10.06 -25.80
N LEU A 203 21.07 -11.02 -25.55
CA LEU A 203 21.85 -11.02 -24.31
C LEU A 203 23.00 -10.02 -24.47
N GLY A 204 23.28 -9.23 -23.44
CA GLY A 204 24.63 -8.70 -23.29
C GLY A 204 25.62 -9.87 -23.25
N SER A 205 26.87 -9.67 -23.68
CA SER A 205 27.92 -10.70 -23.63
C SER A 205 28.18 -11.28 -22.23
N ASP A 206 27.63 -10.64 -21.20
CA ASP A 206 27.70 -10.95 -19.77
C ASP A 206 26.47 -11.71 -19.24
N GLY A 207 25.48 -12.03 -20.08
CA GLY A 207 24.23 -12.67 -19.66
C GLY A 207 23.24 -11.74 -18.96
N SER A 208 23.48 -10.43 -18.99
CA SER A 208 22.53 -9.42 -18.52
C SER A 208 21.29 -9.37 -19.42
N PRO A 209 20.13 -8.98 -18.87
CA PRO A 209 18.96 -8.71 -19.68
C PRO A 209 19.25 -7.55 -20.66
N GLY A 210 19.24 -7.80 -21.97
CA GLY A 210 19.38 -6.71 -22.95
C GLY A 210 18.24 -5.70 -22.86
N GLU A 211 18.42 -4.51 -23.44
CA GLU A 211 17.39 -3.44 -23.48
C GLU A 211 16.05 -3.87 -24.12
N THR A 212 16.03 -5.02 -24.80
CA THR A 212 14.85 -5.62 -25.44
C THR A 212 14.18 -6.74 -24.63
N ASN A 213 14.68 -7.05 -23.42
CA ASN A 213 14.07 -8.06 -22.56
C ASN A 213 12.75 -7.58 -21.97
N ARG A 214 11.67 -8.26 -22.36
CA ARG A 214 10.28 -7.89 -22.06
C ARG A 214 9.90 -8.00 -20.60
N GLU A 215 9.04 -7.07 -20.19
CA GLU A 215 8.12 -7.15 -19.05
C GLU A 215 7.05 -8.21 -19.32
N ILE A 216 7.37 -9.49 -19.14
CA ILE A 216 6.30 -10.44 -18.88
C ILE A 216 5.89 -10.16 -17.43
N THR A 217 4.78 -9.43 -17.26
CA THR A 217 4.26 -9.02 -15.95
C THR A 217 2.94 -9.70 -15.62
N MET A 218 2.28 -10.28 -16.63
CA MET A 218 1.00 -10.96 -16.51
C MET A 218 0.89 -12.05 -17.60
N VAL A 219 0.11 -13.10 -17.34
CA VAL A 219 -0.21 -14.17 -18.30
C VAL A 219 -1.72 -14.48 -18.27
N ASN A 220 -2.45 -14.31 -19.36
CA ASN A 220 -3.86 -14.68 -19.45
C ASN A 220 -4.09 -16.16 -19.06
N PRO A 221 -5.32 -16.54 -18.64
CA PRO A 221 -5.69 -17.93 -18.37
C PRO A 221 -5.41 -18.91 -19.54
N ASP A 222 -5.31 -18.38 -20.77
CA ASP A 222 -4.96 -19.11 -21.99
C ASP A 222 -3.44 -19.25 -22.25
N GLY A 223 -2.60 -18.66 -21.39
CA GLY A 223 -1.14 -18.67 -21.52
C GLY A 223 -0.54 -17.49 -22.29
N THR A 224 -1.33 -16.51 -22.75
CA THR A 224 -0.82 -15.34 -23.49
C THR A 224 -0.31 -14.23 -22.57
N TYR A 225 0.82 -13.60 -22.89
CA TYR A 225 1.41 -12.57 -22.04
C TYR A 225 0.65 -11.23 -22.13
N VAL A 226 0.33 -10.66 -20.96
CA VAL A 226 -0.20 -9.30 -20.84
C VAL A 226 0.85 -8.42 -20.16
N ILE A 227 0.95 -7.17 -20.60
CA ILE A 227 1.91 -6.20 -20.08
C ILE A 227 1.16 -5.12 -19.31
N GLY A 228 1.52 -4.95 -18.04
CA GLY A 228 1.13 -3.77 -17.27
C GLY A 228 1.37 -3.89 -15.77
N ARG A 229 1.68 -2.75 -15.14
CA ARG A 229 1.79 -2.59 -13.68
C ARG A 229 0.81 -1.51 -13.19
N PRO A 230 -0.50 -1.80 -13.10
CA PRO A 230 -1.50 -0.84 -12.61
C PRO A 230 -1.40 -0.55 -11.10
N GLY A 231 -0.63 -1.32 -10.33
CA GLY A 231 -0.52 -1.19 -8.88
C GLY A 231 -1.66 -1.85 -8.12
N ARG A 232 -2.15 -2.99 -8.60
CA ARG A 232 -3.28 -3.70 -8.01
C ARG A 232 -2.83 -4.87 -7.15
N ASP A 233 -1.93 -5.71 -7.63
CA ASP A 233 -1.56 -6.97 -6.97
C ASP A 233 -0.03 -7.14 -6.85
N ILE A 234 0.42 -7.84 -5.81
CA ILE A 234 1.84 -8.10 -5.52
C ILE A 234 2.53 -8.92 -6.62
N SER A 235 1.77 -9.71 -7.38
CA SER A 235 2.28 -10.44 -8.54
C SER A 235 2.78 -9.52 -9.68
N GLU A 236 2.51 -8.22 -9.62
CA GLU A 236 3.04 -7.22 -10.58
C GLU A 236 4.50 -6.82 -10.30
N LEU A 237 5.11 -7.28 -9.21
CA LEU A 237 6.48 -6.92 -8.83
C LEU A 237 7.53 -7.45 -9.83
N PHE A 238 8.47 -6.60 -10.24
CA PHE A 238 9.49 -6.98 -11.22
C PHE A 238 10.73 -7.61 -10.57
N LEU A 239 10.67 -8.90 -10.22
CA LEU A 239 11.77 -9.59 -9.51
C LEU A 239 13.08 -9.73 -10.31
N ARG A 240 13.05 -9.55 -11.64
CA ARG A 240 14.27 -9.61 -12.49
C ARG A 240 15.29 -8.52 -12.21
N CYS A 241 14.96 -7.47 -11.47
CA CYS A 241 15.92 -6.42 -11.13
C CYS A 241 16.83 -6.78 -9.95
N LEU A 242 16.56 -7.87 -9.24
CA LEU A 242 17.42 -8.33 -8.14
C LEU A 242 18.85 -8.60 -8.65
N GLY A 243 19.87 -8.29 -7.85
CA GLY A 243 21.27 -8.57 -8.19
C GLY A 243 21.86 -7.68 -9.29
N THR A 244 21.27 -6.51 -9.56
CA THR A 244 21.82 -5.56 -10.56
C THR A 244 22.43 -4.30 -9.91
N GLY A 245 22.17 -4.02 -8.64
CA GLY A 245 22.60 -2.78 -7.97
C GLY A 245 24.02 -2.81 -7.36
N SER A 246 24.68 -3.97 -7.32
CA SER A 246 25.95 -4.15 -6.57
C SER A 246 27.14 -4.61 -7.43
N GLY A 247 27.03 -4.58 -8.76
CA GLY A 247 28.07 -5.08 -9.67
C GLY A 247 28.27 -6.61 -9.63
N SER A 248 27.46 -7.34 -8.85
CA SER A 248 27.45 -8.79 -8.77
C SER A 248 26.19 -9.34 -9.45
N LEU A 249 26.31 -9.76 -10.71
CA LEU A 249 25.24 -10.36 -11.52
C LEU A 249 24.91 -11.79 -11.05
N TRP A 250 24.45 -11.94 -9.81
CA TRP A 250 24.09 -13.26 -9.26
C TRP A 250 22.71 -13.74 -9.71
N PHE A 251 21.80 -12.82 -10.04
CA PHE A 251 20.45 -13.17 -10.51
C PHE A 251 20.45 -13.41 -12.03
N LYS A 252 20.11 -14.63 -12.43
CA LYS A 252 20.11 -15.06 -13.84
C LYS A 252 18.68 -15.16 -14.37
N GLN A 253 18.49 -14.91 -15.67
CA GLN A 253 17.18 -15.01 -16.34
C GLN A 253 16.50 -16.38 -16.14
N ILE A 254 17.29 -17.47 -16.07
CA ILE A 254 16.76 -18.82 -15.83
C ILE A 254 16.06 -18.94 -14.47
N PHE A 255 16.44 -18.14 -13.47
CA PHE A 255 15.79 -18.18 -12.16
C PHE A 255 14.40 -17.56 -12.20
N ASP A 256 14.24 -16.45 -12.92
CA ASP A 256 12.94 -15.81 -13.14
C ASP A 256 11.93 -16.74 -13.82
N GLN A 257 12.35 -17.43 -14.89
CA GLN A 257 11.50 -18.43 -15.56
C GLN A 257 11.06 -19.56 -14.63
N LYS A 258 11.88 -19.90 -13.63
CA LYS A 258 11.58 -20.96 -12.66
C LYS A 258 10.75 -20.46 -11.45
N LEU A 259 10.72 -19.14 -11.22
CA LEU A 259 9.90 -18.48 -10.20
C LEU A 259 8.46 -18.20 -10.68
N SER A 260 8.24 -17.86 -11.95
CA SER A 260 6.92 -17.55 -12.54
C SER A 260 6.01 -18.79 -12.67
N SER A 261 4.70 -18.72 -12.42
CA SER A 261 3.84 -19.89 -12.12
C SER A 261 3.11 -20.60 -13.31
N VAL A 262 3.48 -20.37 -14.57
CA VAL A 262 2.66 -20.86 -15.72
C VAL A 262 3.01 -22.24 -16.27
N ASN A 263 2.01 -23.11 -16.33
CA ASN A 263 2.01 -24.49 -16.81
C ASN A 263 3.00 -24.82 -17.97
N THR A 264 4.04 -25.56 -17.59
CA THR A 264 4.86 -26.52 -18.38
C THR A 264 5.82 -26.01 -19.47
N PRO A 265 7.15 -26.00 -19.15
CA PRO A 265 7.69 -26.02 -17.80
C PRO A 265 8.50 -24.76 -17.52
N ALA A 266 7.79 -23.65 -17.35
CA ALA A 266 8.16 -22.60 -16.41
C ALA A 266 7.33 -22.80 -15.12
N GLY A 267 7.87 -22.45 -13.94
CA GLY A 267 7.10 -22.40 -12.68
C GLY A 267 6.81 -23.68 -11.93
N ARG A 268 7.68 -24.08 -11.01
CA ARG A 268 7.39 -25.21 -10.11
C ARG A 268 6.41 -24.86 -8.97
N LEU A 269 5.99 -23.60 -8.85
CA LEU A 269 5.07 -23.16 -7.81
C LEU A 269 3.64 -22.99 -8.38
N PRO A 270 2.64 -23.74 -7.91
CA PRO A 270 1.24 -23.53 -8.29
C PRO A 270 0.76 -22.10 -7.95
N ILE A 271 -0.27 -21.61 -8.65
CA ILE A 271 -0.94 -20.35 -8.31
C ILE A 271 -1.41 -20.39 -6.85
N GLY A 272 -1.02 -19.37 -6.06
CA GLY A 272 -1.29 -19.30 -4.63
C GLY A 272 -0.45 -20.26 -3.76
N GLY A 273 0.41 -21.06 -4.38
CA GLY A 273 1.41 -21.89 -3.71
C GLY A 273 2.48 -21.02 -3.05
N ARG A 274 3.13 -21.57 -2.02
CA ARG A 274 4.24 -20.92 -1.32
C ARG A 274 5.44 -21.86 -1.25
N TRP A 275 6.63 -21.30 -1.38
CA TRP A 275 7.86 -22.04 -1.10
C TRP A 275 7.90 -22.32 0.39
N LYS A 276 8.08 -23.59 0.76
CA LYS A 276 8.15 -23.98 2.17
C LYS A 276 9.45 -23.54 2.83
N ASP A 277 10.55 -23.64 2.09
CA ASP A 277 11.89 -23.30 2.54
C ASP A 277 12.83 -23.01 1.36
N TYR A 278 14.05 -22.56 1.66
CA TYR A 278 15.05 -22.30 0.62
C TYR A 278 15.51 -23.57 -0.09
N LYS A 279 15.34 -24.78 0.47
CA LYS A 279 15.73 -26.02 -0.21
C LYS A 279 14.77 -26.33 -1.33
N GLU A 280 13.47 -26.18 -1.10
CA GLU A 280 12.45 -26.29 -2.15
C GLU A 280 12.71 -25.26 -3.25
N LEU A 281 12.92 -23.98 -2.87
CA LEU A 281 13.24 -22.93 -3.81
C LEU A 281 14.52 -23.22 -4.60
N PHE A 282 15.65 -23.49 -3.93
CA PHE A 282 16.92 -23.71 -4.61
C PHE A 282 16.95 -24.99 -5.44
N GLY A 283 16.24 -26.03 -5.02
CA GLY A 283 16.01 -27.23 -5.82
C GLY A 283 15.16 -26.93 -7.06
N ALA A 284 14.18 -26.04 -6.93
CA ALA A 284 13.38 -25.56 -8.06
C ALA A 284 14.19 -24.71 -9.05
N LEU A 285 15.05 -23.84 -8.54
CA LEU A 285 15.94 -22.97 -9.31
C LEU A 285 17.15 -23.70 -9.91
N GLU A 286 17.42 -24.94 -9.49
CA GLU A 286 18.63 -25.73 -9.82
C GLU A 286 19.92 -25.08 -9.32
N ILE A 287 19.82 -24.31 -8.24
CA ILE A 287 20.94 -23.80 -7.43
C ILE A 287 21.44 -24.88 -6.47
N MET A 288 20.61 -25.89 -6.20
CA MET A 288 20.91 -27.06 -5.40
C MET A 288 20.79 -28.31 -6.26
N ASN A 289 21.78 -29.22 -6.18
CA ASN A 289 21.72 -30.50 -6.86
C ASN A 289 20.77 -31.49 -6.13
N PRO A 290 20.40 -32.63 -6.76
CA PRO A 290 19.52 -33.63 -6.12
C PRO A 290 20.06 -34.22 -4.81
N GLN A 291 21.37 -34.10 -4.55
CA GLN A 291 22.02 -34.54 -3.31
C GLN A 291 21.97 -33.48 -2.19
N GLY A 292 21.33 -32.32 -2.43
CA GLY A 292 21.17 -31.26 -1.43
C GLY A 292 22.35 -30.28 -1.34
N LYS A 293 23.33 -30.35 -2.24
CA LYS A 293 24.50 -29.46 -2.25
C LYS A 293 24.24 -28.24 -3.13
N ILE A 294 24.54 -27.05 -2.61
CA ILE A 294 24.52 -25.79 -3.36
C ILE A 294 25.62 -25.82 -4.45
N THR A 295 25.22 -25.61 -5.70
CA THR A 295 26.08 -25.57 -6.90
C THR A 295 26.40 -24.15 -7.34
N ASP A 296 25.57 -23.17 -6.96
CA ASP A 296 25.78 -21.74 -7.23
C ASP A 296 25.66 -20.94 -5.93
N MET A 297 26.78 -20.82 -5.20
CA MET A 297 26.81 -20.16 -3.89
C MET A 297 26.53 -18.66 -3.98
N ALA A 298 26.95 -18.01 -5.07
CA ALA A 298 26.68 -16.58 -5.28
C ALA A 298 25.17 -16.32 -5.40
N ALA A 299 24.47 -17.14 -6.21
CA ALA A 299 23.02 -17.03 -6.33
C ALA A 299 22.31 -17.38 -5.02
N ALA A 300 22.74 -18.44 -4.31
CA ALA A 300 22.15 -18.82 -3.03
C ALA A 300 22.27 -17.70 -1.99
N ASN A 301 23.43 -17.07 -1.87
CA ASN A 301 23.65 -15.96 -0.95
C ASN A 301 22.88 -14.70 -1.36
N GLY A 302 22.82 -14.40 -2.66
CA GLY A 302 22.00 -13.31 -3.17
C GLY A 302 20.51 -13.50 -2.89
N PHE A 303 19.96 -14.69 -3.10
CA PHE A 303 18.57 -14.98 -2.76
C PHE A 303 18.32 -14.89 -1.25
N ARG A 304 19.24 -15.35 -0.41
CA ARG A 304 19.12 -15.21 1.05
C ARG A 304 19.19 -13.76 1.51
N SER A 305 19.86 -12.87 0.79
CA SER A 305 19.95 -11.46 1.18
C SER A 305 18.68 -10.67 0.86
N VAL A 306 18.00 -10.99 -0.25
CA VAL A 306 16.82 -10.23 -0.72
C VAL A 306 15.47 -10.92 -0.50
N LEU A 307 15.43 -12.23 -0.33
CA LEU A 307 14.19 -12.99 -0.18
C LEU A 307 13.96 -13.46 1.26
N TYR A 308 12.69 -13.44 1.68
CA TYR A 308 12.23 -14.08 2.90
C TYR A 308 11.15 -15.10 2.56
N ILE A 309 11.42 -16.36 2.87
CA ILE A 309 10.48 -17.46 2.64
C ILE A 309 9.66 -17.67 3.90
N ASP A 310 8.37 -17.96 3.73
CA ASP A 310 7.41 -18.21 4.81
C ASP A 310 7.07 -16.98 5.67
N ASN A 311 6.98 -15.80 5.05
CA ASN A 311 6.50 -14.59 5.73
C ASN A 311 5.03 -14.77 6.18
N PRO A 312 4.62 -14.43 7.41
CA PRO A 312 3.19 -14.27 7.70
C PRO A 312 2.55 -13.24 6.75
N PRO A 313 1.24 -13.35 6.48
CA PRO A 313 0.58 -12.37 5.64
C PRO A 313 0.42 -11.05 6.39
N ASP A 314 0.60 -9.94 5.68
CA ASP A 314 0.40 -8.60 6.19
C ASP A 314 -1.10 -8.27 6.24
N ALA A 315 -1.54 -7.67 7.35
CA ALA A 315 -2.91 -7.18 7.46
C ALA A 315 -3.22 -6.09 6.42
N GLU A 316 -4.37 -6.21 5.77
CA GLU A 316 -4.95 -5.12 4.97
C GLU A 316 -5.66 -4.11 5.88
N ALA A 317 -4.84 -3.47 6.72
CA ALA A 317 -5.24 -2.52 7.73
C ALA A 317 -4.37 -1.27 7.69
N TYR A 318 -4.98 -0.14 8.00
CA TYR A 318 -4.28 1.11 8.30
C TYR A 318 -4.22 1.34 9.80
N TRP A 319 -3.24 2.12 10.24
CA TRP A 319 -3.04 2.44 11.65
C TRP A 319 -3.46 3.88 11.93
N VAL A 320 -4.01 4.12 13.11
CA VAL A 320 -4.30 5.45 13.64
C VAL A 320 -3.76 5.54 15.06
N ASN A 321 -2.92 6.53 15.35
CA ASN A 321 -2.41 6.79 16.69
C ASN A 321 -3.51 7.39 17.60
N ALA A 322 -4.43 6.57 18.09
CA ALA A 322 -5.63 6.99 18.80
C ALA A 322 -5.34 7.45 20.23
N ASN A 323 -4.31 6.89 20.88
CA ASN A 323 -3.91 7.22 22.24
C ASN A 323 -2.74 8.24 22.30
N SER A 324 -2.21 8.67 21.15
CA SER A 324 -1.10 9.63 21.01
C SER A 324 0.23 9.19 21.63
N ASP A 325 0.48 7.89 21.77
CA ASP A 325 1.76 7.36 22.25
C ASP A 325 2.76 7.05 21.12
N GLU A 326 2.31 7.17 19.86
CA GLU A 326 3.06 6.84 18.64
C GLU A 326 3.39 5.34 18.49
N LEU A 327 2.69 4.48 19.22
CA LEU A 327 2.88 3.03 19.22
C LEU A 327 1.78 2.38 18.37
N LYS A 328 2.20 1.61 17.37
CA LYS A 328 1.25 0.84 16.55
C LYS A 328 0.75 -0.39 17.31
N GLU A 329 -0.49 -0.35 17.76
CA GLU A 329 -1.17 -1.46 18.45
C GLU A 329 -2.28 -2.10 17.61
N GLU A 330 -2.60 -3.38 17.85
CA GLU A 330 -3.73 -4.06 17.18
C GLU A 330 -5.08 -3.39 17.46
N SER A 331 -5.24 -2.79 18.64
CA SER A 331 -6.41 -1.99 19.08
C SER A 331 -6.66 -0.76 18.21
N GLU A 332 -5.66 -0.33 17.46
CA GLU A 332 -5.60 0.89 16.67
C GLU A 332 -5.53 0.63 15.16
N LEU A 333 -5.68 -0.64 14.76
CA LEU A 333 -5.77 -1.03 13.36
C LEU A 333 -7.22 -1.02 12.90
N TYR A 334 -7.43 -0.49 11.69
CA TYR A 334 -8.74 -0.43 11.03
C TYR A 334 -8.65 -1.06 9.65
N HIS A 335 -9.74 -1.69 9.19
CA HIS A 335 -9.79 -2.28 7.85
C HIS A 335 -9.63 -1.22 6.77
N ARG A 336 -8.81 -1.50 5.76
CA ARG A 336 -8.77 -0.70 4.53
C ARG A 336 -10.02 -0.91 3.68
N PHE A 337 -10.50 0.16 3.06
CA PHE A 337 -11.64 0.15 2.16
C PHE A 337 -11.27 -0.48 0.80
N ASN A 338 -12.04 -1.47 0.35
CA ASN A 338 -11.77 -2.17 -0.91
C ASN A 338 -12.35 -1.41 -2.11
N LEU A 339 -11.48 -0.85 -2.97
CA LEU A 339 -11.88 -0.18 -4.20
C LEU A 339 -12.36 -1.16 -5.29
N MET A 340 -11.94 -2.43 -5.22
CA MET A 340 -12.34 -3.51 -6.14
C MET A 340 -13.63 -4.23 -5.73
N ARG A 341 -14.36 -3.71 -4.73
CA ARG A 341 -15.59 -4.34 -4.22
C ARG A 341 -16.64 -4.49 -5.33
N SER A 342 -17.49 -5.51 -5.23
CA SER A 342 -18.51 -5.82 -6.23
C SER A 342 -19.86 -5.15 -5.96
N ASN A 343 -20.08 -4.63 -4.76
CA ASN A 343 -21.36 -4.13 -4.29
C ASN A 343 -21.45 -2.59 -4.30
N TRP A 344 -20.77 -1.92 -5.24
CA TRP A 344 -20.81 -0.45 -5.36
C TRP A 344 -22.24 0.07 -5.54
N ASN A 345 -23.05 -0.59 -6.35
CA ASN A 345 -24.46 -0.25 -6.59
C ASN A 345 -25.36 -0.32 -5.33
N ASP A 346 -24.90 -1.01 -4.27
CA ASP A 346 -25.65 -1.15 -3.01
C ASP A 346 -25.16 -0.17 -1.94
N LEU A 347 -24.11 0.61 -2.22
CA LEU A 347 -23.56 1.56 -1.25
C LEU A 347 -24.39 2.83 -1.19
N SER A 348 -24.48 3.37 0.02
CA SER A 348 -25.01 4.70 0.26
C SER A 348 -23.89 5.62 0.71
N VAL A 349 -24.13 6.93 0.59
CA VAL A 349 -23.21 7.94 1.14
C VAL A 349 -22.96 7.71 2.63
N ASP A 350 -24.01 7.40 3.40
CA ASP A 350 -23.91 7.08 4.84
C ASP A 350 -22.99 5.88 5.11
N SER A 351 -22.97 4.89 4.22
CA SER A 351 -22.07 3.74 4.32
C SER A 351 -20.60 4.18 4.27
N ILE A 352 -20.24 5.10 3.36
CA ILE A 352 -18.87 5.60 3.16
C ILE A 352 -18.39 6.48 4.32
N ILE A 353 -19.27 7.34 4.87
CA ILE A 353 -18.93 8.28 5.96
C ILE A 353 -19.16 7.71 7.36
N SER A 354 -19.52 6.42 7.44
CA SER A 354 -19.74 5.73 8.71
C SER A 354 -18.45 5.55 9.52
N GLU A 355 -18.63 5.17 10.79
CA GLU A 355 -17.56 4.92 11.76
C GLU A 355 -16.69 3.71 11.30
N PRO A 356 -15.36 3.85 11.16
CA PRO A 356 -14.52 2.79 10.63
C PRO A 356 -14.44 1.56 11.54
N VAL A 357 -14.40 0.38 10.92
CA VAL A 357 -14.38 -0.89 11.64
C VAL A 357 -12.94 -1.29 11.98
N LYS A 358 -12.71 -1.57 13.27
CA LYS A 358 -11.43 -2.10 13.76
C LYS A 358 -11.07 -3.41 13.06
N PHE A 359 -9.80 -3.60 12.78
CA PHE A 359 -9.31 -4.75 12.05
C PHE A 359 -9.55 -6.06 12.80
N SER A 360 -10.19 -7.02 12.14
CA SER A 360 -10.28 -8.41 12.58
C SER A 360 -10.49 -9.30 11.37
N ILE A 361 -9.72 -10.39 11.28
CA ILE A 361 -9.81 -11.34 10.16
C ILE A 361 -11.21 -11.96 9.99
N ASN A 362 -11.97 -12.05 11.08
CA ASN A 362 -13.30 -12.66 11.12
C ASN A 362 -14.43 -11.68 10.76
N LYS A 363 -14.14 -10.41 10.48
CA LYS A 363 -15.18 -9.42 10.13
C LYS A 363 -15.71 -9.65 8.72
N PRO A 364 -17.02 -9.64 8.48
CA PRO A 364 -17.57 -9.81 7.13
C PRO A 364 -17.29 -8.57 6.27
N ASP A 365 -17.05 -8.77 4.97
CA ASP A 365 -16.73 -7.66 4.05
C ASP A 365 -17.90 -6.68 3.88
N GLU A 366 -19.12 -7.17 4.12
CA GLU A 366 -20.37 -6.40 4.18
C GLU A 366 -20.49 -5.48 5.41
N GLU A 367 -19.48 -5.42 6.27
CA GLU A 367 -19.39 -4.41 7.34
C GLU A 367 -18.30 -3.36 7.04
N LEU A 368 -17.54 -3.51 5.94
CA LEU A 368 -16.32 -2.74 5.68
C LEU A 368 -16.55 -1.64 4.63
N TYR A 369 -17.34 -0.62 4.99
CA TYR A 369 -17.75 0.46 4.06
C TYR A 369 -17.09 1.81 4.32
N ALA A 370 -16.59 2.06 5.52
CA ALA A 370 -16.15 3.38 5.92
C ALA A 370 -14.78 3.77 5.36
N ILE A 371 -14.63 5.04 4.97
CA ILE A 371 -13.35 5.69 4.70
C ILE A 371 -13.19 6.84 5.69
N ASN A 372 -12.30 6.66 6.67
CA ASN A 372 -12.13 7.61 7.78
C ASN A 372 -11.65 8.99 7.30
N TRP A 373 -10.86 9.02 6.23
CA TRP A 373 -10.40 10.23 5.56
C TRP A 373 -11.55 11.08 4.99
N ILE A 374 -12.56 10.47 4.35
CA ILE A 374 -13.76 11.19 3.86
C ILE A 374 -14.63 11.63 5.03
N ARG A 375 -14.79 10.76 6.03
CA ARG A 375 -15.59 11.06 7.22
C ARG A 375 -15.11 12.30 7.97
N ASN A 376 -13.79 12.44 8.11
CA ASN A 376 -13.14 13.54 8.81
C ASN A 376 -12.72 14.67 7.86
N TRP A 377 -13.39 14.80 6.72
CA TRP A 377 -13.13 15.86 5.75
C TRP A 377 -13.41 17.26 6.33
N LYS A 378 -12.49 18.22 6.13
CA LYS A 378 -12.53 19.54 6.80
C LYS A 378 -12.82 20.73 5.90
N ASN A 379 -12.53 20.63 4.61
CA ASN A 379 -12.67 21.73 3.66
C ASN A 379 -14.12 21.81 3.17
N ASN A 380 -14.70 23.00 3.15
CA ASN A 380 -16.05 23.19 2.65
C ASN A 380 -16.16 23.20 1.12
N GLY A 381 -15.05 23.12 0.40
CA GLY A 381 -14.99 23.28 -1.05
C GLY A 381 -15.66 24.58 -1.46
N ASP A 382 -16.49 24.51 -2.51
CA ASP A 382 -17.40 25.60 -2.88
C ASP A 382 -18.75 25.54 -2.12
N PHE A 383 -18.97 24.52 -1.29
CA PHE A 383 -20.15 24.38 -0.44
C PHE A 383 -20.08 25.29 0.79
N SER A 384 -21.23 25.46 1.45
CA SER A 384 -21.33 26.28 2.67
C SER A 384 -20.68 25.63 3.90
N THR A 385 -20.53 24.29 3.91
CA THR A 385 -19.97 23.54 5.05
C THR A 385 -19.13 22.34 4.57
N ALA A 386 -18.15 21.94 5.38
CA ALA A 386 -17.37 20.70 5.17
C ALA A 386 -18.25 19.45 5.16
N ASP A 387 -19.33 19.47 5.96
CA ASP A 387 -20.32 18.40 6.02
C ASP A 387 -21.06 18.22 4.69
N SER A 388 -21.35 19.29 3.96
CA SER A 388 -21.94 19.18 2.63
C SER A 388 -20.92 18.71 1.59
N ALA A 389 -19.69 19.23 1.65
CA ALA A 389 -18.61 18.83 0.75
C ALA A 389 -18.28 17.33 0.87
N ARG A 390 -18.22 16.78 2.09
CA ARG A 390 -17.94 15.35 2.27
C ARG A 390 -19.03 14.44 1.71
N LEU A 391 -20.30 14.85 1.80
CA LEU A 391 -21.42 14.10 1.21
C LEU A 391 -21.30 14.09 -0.32
N GLN A 392 -20.96 15.23 -0.90
CA GLN A 392 -20.70 15.36 -2.32
C GLN A 392 -19.53 14.46 -2.78
N ILE A 393 -18.42 14.45 -2.05
CA ILE A 393 -17.25 13.61 -2.38
C ILE A 393 -17.58 12.12 -2.29
N ALA A 394 -18.32 11.71 -1.24
CA ALA A 394 -18.78 10.34 -1.09
C ALA A 394 -19.71 9.90 -2.24
N ALA A 395 -20.64 10.78 -2.67
CA ALA A 395 -21.49 10.52 -3.82
C ALA A 395 -20.68 10.39 -5.11
N ASN A 396 -19.72 11.30 -5.35
CA ASN A 396 -18.82 11.23 -6.50
C ASN A 396 -17.99 9.94 -6.53
N LEU A 397 -17.56 9.44 -5.37
CA LEU A 397 -16.83 8.18 -5.27
C LEU A 397 -17.71 6.97 -5.62
N ILE A 398 -19.00 7.00 -5.24
CA ILE A 398 -19.96 5.94 -5.57
C ILE A 398 -20.22 5.92 -7.08
N ASP A 399 -20.62 7.04 -7.67
CA ASP A 399 -20.96 7.15 -9.11
C ASP A 399 -19.75 6.89 -10.02
N TYR A 400 -18.53 7.10 -9.53
CA TYR A 400 -17.33 6.69 -10.28
C TYR A 400 -17.27 5.17 -10.48
N ASN A 401 -17.73 4.42 -9.48
CA ASN A 401 -17.47 2.99 -9.34
C ASN A 401 -18.69 2.08 -9.56
N ASP A 402 -19.90 2.56 -9.32
CA ASP A 402 -21.12 1.83 -9.62
C ASP A 402 -21.30 1.67 -11.14
N THR A 403 -22.23 0.81 -11.54
CA THR A 403 -22.37 0.39 -12.95
C THR A 403 -23.52 1.08 -13.68
N ASP A 404 -24.31 1.87 -12.97
CA ASP A 404 -25.46 2.52 -13.58
C ASP A 404 -25.09 3.91 -14.11
N THR A 405 -26.09 4.75 -14.31
CA THR A 405 -25.93 6.10 -14.85
C THR A 405 -26.84 7.06 -14.09
N VAL A 406 -27.14 6.78 -12.82
CA VAL A 406 -28.10 7.49 -12.00
C VAL A 406 -27.34 8.19 -10.89
N ALA A 407 -27.35 9.52 -10.90
CA ALA A 407 -26.59 10.30 -9.93
C ALA A 407 -26.99 9.95 -8.49
N THR A 408 -26.00 9.59 -7.66
CA THR A 408 -26.22 9.29 -6.25
C THR A 408 -26.66 10.56 -5.51
N THR A 409 -27.83 10.50 -4.86
CA THR A 409 -28.41 11.63 -4.15
C THR A 409 -29.26 11.21 -2.96
N ASP A 410 -29.49 12.11 -2.00
CA ASP A 410 -30.43 11.93 -0.89
C ASP A 410 -31.90 12.15 -1.30
N ASN A 411 -32.14 13.07 -2.24
CA ASN A 411 -33.48 13.44 -2.66
C ASN A 411 -33.52 13.90 -4.14
N PRO A 412 -34.15 13.14 -5.05
CA PRO A 412 -34.17 13.46 -6.49
C PRO A 412 -35.03 14.67 -6.88
N THR A 413 -35.69 15.34 -5.92
CA THR A 413 -36.52 16.53 -6.19
C THR A 413 -35.85 17.82 -5.73
N GLN A 414 -35.16 17.75 -4.60
CA GLN A 414 -34.44 18.87 -4.00
C GLN A 414 -33.21 18.30 -3.29
N PRO A 415 -32.19 17.88 -4.05
CA PRO A 415 -31.03 17.20 -3.49
C PRO A 415 -30.19 18.14 -2.63
N ALA A 416 -29.53 17.58 -1.61
CA ALA A 416 -28.50 18.24 -0.81
C ALA A 416 -27.09 18.02 -1.38
N TYR A 417 -26.91 16.93 -2.12
CA TYR A 417 -25.73 16.60 -2.92
C TYR A 417 -26.18 15.76 -4.13
N VAL A 418 -25.38 15.79 -5.20
CA VAL A 418 -25.67 15.08 -6.45
C VAL A 418 -24.37 14.54 -7.00
N GLY A 419 -24.17 13.23 -6.92
CA GLY A 419 -22.97 12.60 -7.46
C GLY A 419 -22.79 12.85 -8.96
N LEU A 420 -21.55 12.71 -9.41
CA LEU A 420 -21.17 13.00 -10.78
C LEU A 420 -21.17 11.72 -11.60
N GLU A 421 -21.95 11.72 -12.68
CA GLU A 421 -22.14 10.56 -13.54
C GLU A 421 -21.44 10.66 -14.89
N LYS A 422 -21.35 9.54 -15.59
CA LYS A 422 -20.85 9.50 -16.97
C LYS A 422 -21.88 9.99 -17.98
N CYS A 423 -22.32 11.23 -17.81
CA CYS A 423 -23.34 11.91 -18.61
C CYS A 423 -22.90 13.32 -19.03
N PRO A 424 -23.65 13.98 -19.94
CA PRO A 424 -23.48 15.42 -20.16
C PRO A 424 -23.92 16.22 -18.92
N TYR A 425 -23.25 17.34 -18.66
CA TYR A 425 -23.53 18.24 -17.55
C TYR A 425 -24.23 19.51 -18.01
N ILE A 426 -25.06 20.09 -17.14
CA ILE A 426 -25.73 21.37 -17.33
C ILE A 426 -24.67 22.49 -17.34
N ASN A 427 -24.56 23.24 -18.44
CA ASN A 427 -23.43 24.15 -18.69
C ASN A 427 -23.80 25.63 -18.84
N GLU A 428 -24.89 25.92 -19.56
CA GLU A 428 -25.38 27.29 -19.75
C GLU A 428 -26.92 27.28 -19.80
N VAL A 429 -27.55 28.26 -19.15
CA VAL A 429 -29.01 28.47 -19.21
C VAL A 429 -29.31 29.88 -19.62
N ARG A 430 -30.11 30.03 -20.67
CA ARG A 430 -30.58 31.33 -21.17
C ARG A 430 -32.09 31.43 -21.08
N LEU A 431 -32.56 32.51 -20.46
CA LEU A 431 -33.97 32.88 -20.39
C LEU A 431 -34.20 34.13 -21.23
N LYS A 432 -35.17 34.05 -22.15
CA LYS A 432 -35.67 35.20 -22.90
C LYS A 432 -37.08 35.55 -22.43
N PHE A 433 -37.19 36.68 -21.74
CA PHE A 433 -38.48 37.25 -21.39
C PHE A 433 -38.88 38.34 -22.38
N THR A 434 -40.18 38.48 -22.61
CA THR A 434 -40.76 39.61 -23.34
C THR A 434 -41.68 40.37 -22.41
N GLY A 435 -41.33 41.63 -22.15
CA GLY A 435 -42.15 42.56 -21.38
C GLY A 435 -42.89 43.52 -22.30
N SER A 436 -44.17 43.76 -22.03
CA SER A 436 -44.96 44.79 -22.71
C SER A 436 -45.97 45.45 -21.77
N VAL A 437 -46.23 46.73 -21.99
CA VAL A 437 -47.33 47.46 -21.34
C VAL A 437 -48.26 48.01 -22.43
N SER A 438 -49.52 47.62 -22.40
CA SER A 438 -50.53 48.00 -23.40
C SER A 438 -51.75 48.64 -22.75
N GLU A 439 -52.42 49.55 -23.44
CA GLU A 439 -53.68 50.16 -23.01
C GLU A 439 -54.87 49.40 -23.64
N SER A 440 -55.80 48.87 -22.83
CA SER A 440 -56.85 47.94 -23.29
C SER A 440 -58.27 48.54 -23.39
N ASN A 441 -58.50 49.76 -22.88
CA ASN A 441 -59.77 50.49 -23.04
C ASN A 441 -59.51 51.99 -23.18
N ILE A 442 -60.02 52.62 -24.23
CA ILE A 442 -59.86 54.07 -24.46
C ILE A 442 -61.21 54.74 -24.16
N SER A 443 -61.35 55.33 -22.97
CA SER A 443 -62.42 56.30 -22.68
C SER A 443 -61.78 57.63 -22.31
N PRO A 444 -62.38 58.79 -22.67
CA PRO A 444 -61.87 60.12 -22.30
C PRO A 444 -61.66 60.34 -20.79
N SER A 445 -62.16 59.44 -19.94
CA SER A 445 -62.09 59.51 -18.48
C SER A 445 -61.60 58.22 -17.79
N ASN A 446 -61.35 57.11 -18.53
CA ASN A 446 -60.85 55.85 -17.94
C ASN A 446 -60.13 54.94 -18.97
N SER A 447 -58.80 54.98 -18.99
CA SER A 447 -57.87 54.00 -19.58
C SER A 447 -57.52 52.81 -18.68
N ILE A 448 -57.63 51.58 -19.19
CA ILE A 448 -57.08 50.37 -18.53
C ILE A 448 -55.68 50.07 -19.08
N TYR A 449 -54.70 49.88 -18.21
CA TYR A 449 -53.37 49.41 -18.58
C TYR A 449 -53.19 47.94 -18.22
N VAL A 450 -52.58 47.19 -19.12
CA VAL A 450 -52.24 45.78 -18.99
C VAL A 450 -50.73 45.61 -19.13
N CYS A 451 -50.08 45.18 -18.06
CA CYS A 451 -48.71 44.69 -18.09
C CYS A 451 -48.72 43.21 -18.52
N ARG A 452 -47.78 42.79 -19.36
CA ARG A 452 -47.54 41.38 -19.69
C ARG A 452 -46.05 41.10 -19.63
N ILE A 453 -45.68 40.04 -18.93
CA ILE A 453 -44.36 39.45 -18.98
C ILE A 453 -44.56 37.99 -19.36
N SER A 454 -43.94 37.57 -20.45
CA SER A 454 -43.91 36.17 -20.89
C SER A 454 -42.48 35.67 -20.92
N LEU A 455 -42.26 34.43 -20.49
CA LEU A 455 -41.07 33.67 -20.83
C LEU A 455 -41.29 33.16 -22.26
N ASP A 456 -40.54 33.66 -23.23
CA ASP A 456 -40.76 33.34 -24.66
C ASP A 456 -39.90 32.17 -25.11
N GLU A 457 -38.68 32.09 -24.60
CA GLU A 457 -37.72 31.06 -24.96
C GLU A 457 -36.88 30.69 -23.74
N VAL A 458 -36.67 29.39 -23.58
CA VAL A 458 -35.66 28.83 -22.69
C VAL A 458 -34.67 28.08 -23.57
N SER A 459 -33.40 28.42 -23.42
CA SER A 459 -32.29 27.76 -24.09
C SER A 459 -31.41 27.11 -23.02
N LEU A 460 -31.02 25.87 -23.28
CA LEU A 460 -30.15 25.07 -22.43
C LEU A 460 -28.96 24.62 -23.27
N GLU A 461 -27.78 24.70 -22.69
CA GLU A 461 -26.58 24.02 -23.17
C GLU A 461 -26.14 22.96 -22.19
N LEU A 462 -25.80 21.78 -22.74
CA LEU A 462 -25.09 20.73 -22.04
C LEU A 462 -23.70 20.58 -22.63
N VAL A 463 -22.74 20.18 -21.79
CA VAL A 463 -21.40 19.79 -22.22
C VAL A 463 -21.14 18.34 -21.84
N ASN A 464 -20.71 17.53 -22.81
CA ASN A 464 -20.30 16.16 -22.55
C ASN A 464 -18.78 16.10 -22.43
N LEU A 465 -18.30 15.58 -21.31
CA LEU A 465 -16.87 15.45 -21.01
C LEU A 465 -16.27 14.16 -21.56
N TYR A 466 -17.12 13.20 -21.92
CA TYR A 466 -16.73 11.82 -22.11
C TYR A 466 -16.80 11.36 -23.56
N GLU A 467 -16.08 10.28 -23.85
CA GLU A 467 -16.01 9.66 -25.18
C GLU A 467 -17.22 8.75 -25.48
N ILE A 468 -18.43 9.27 -25.22
CA ILE A 468 -19.70 8.61 -25.48
C ILE A 468 -20.54 9.53 -26.36
N ALA A 469 -21.13 9.00 -27.42
CA ALA A 469 -21.97 9.76 -28.35
C ALA A 469 -23.45 9.33 -28.28
N ASN A 470 -24.33 10.18 -28.81
CA ASN A 470 -25.76 9.95 -28.90
C ASN A 470 -26.47 9.77 -27.55
N ILE A 471 -26.07 10.52 -26.52
CA ILE A 471 -26.75 10.50 -25.22
C ILE A 471 -27.98 11.39 -25.30
N SER A 472 -29.16 10.79 -25.25
CA SER A 472 -30.44 11.53 -25.22
C SER A 472 -30.87 11.82 -23.79
N THR A 473 -31.19 13.09 -23.53
CA THR A 473 -31.56 13.59 -22.20
C THR A 473 -32.84 14.43 -22.27
N SER A 474 -33.49 14.60 -21.11
CA SER A 474 -34.65 15.47 -20.92
C SER A 474 -34.47 16.34 -19.68
N ALA A 475 -34.32 17.65 -19.90
CA ALA A 475 -34.12 18.63 -18.84
C ALA A 475 -35.45 19.29 -18.46
N GLN A 476 -35.81 19.20 -17.19
CA GLN A 476 -36.93 19.93 -16.59
C GLN A 476 -36.41 21.24 -15.99
N ILE A 477 -36.90 22.37 -16.48
CA ILE A 477 -36.45 23.69 -16.08
C ILE A 477 -37.60 24.40 -15.39
N LYS A 478 -37.39 24.86 -14.16
CA LYS A 478 -38.38 25.62 -13.39
C LYS A 478 -37.87 27.01 -13.06
N VAL A 479 -38.71 28.01 -13.30
CA VAL A 479 -38.38 29.42 -13.08
C VAL A 479 -39.45 30.08 -12.21
N SER A 480 -39.00 30.74 -11.15
CA SER A 480 -39.81 31.60 -10.30
C SER A 480 -39.18 32.97 -10.18
N GLY A 481 -39.99 34.02 -10.05
CA GLY A 481 -39.48 35.38 -10.01
C GLY A 481 -40.55 36.40 -9.66
N GLN A 482 -40.19 37.67 -9.80
CA GLN A 482 -41.03 38.80 -9.42
C GLN A 482 -40.68 40.06 -10.21
N PHE A 483 -41.63 40.98 -10.29
CA PHE A 483 -41.43 42.25 -10.97
C PHE A 483 -42.22 43.39 -10.34
N LYS A 484 -41.78 44.63 -10.56
CA LYS A 484 -42.50 45.86 -10.21
C LYS A 484 -42.74 46.69 -11.45
N TRP A 485 -43.81 47.47 -11.43
CA TRP A 485 -44.10 48.43 -12.49
C TRP A 485 -44.56 49.77 -11.89
N ALA A 486 -44.21 50.87 -12.54
CA ALA A 486 -44.46 52.22 -12.06
C ALA A 486 -45.05 53.14 -13.16
N PRO A 487 -45.86 54.14 -12.78
CA PRO A 487 -46.52 54.25 -11.47
C PRO A 487 -47.50 53.09 -11.22
N ASN A 488 -47.85 52.80 -9.97
CA ASN A 488 -49.03 51.99 -9.62
C ASN A 488 -50.24 52.94 -9.41
N PRO A 489 -51.46 52.60 -9.85
CA PRO A 489 -52.67 53.40 -9.63
C PRO A 489 -52.99 53.77 -8.16
N ASN A 490 -52.46 53.05 -7.17
CA ASN A 490 -52.63 53.33 -5.74
C ASN A 490 -51.46 54.15 -5.12
N GLY A 491 -50.47 54.58 -5.90
CA GLY A 491 -49.30 55.33 -5.41
C GLY A 491 -48.20 54.49 -4.74
N ASN A 492 -48.40 53.18 -4.55
CA ASN A 492 -47.40 52.27 -3.96
C ASN A 492 -46.88 51.25 -4.99
N ASN A 493 -45.57 51.15 -5.19
CA ASN A 493 -44.92 50.18 -6.09
C ASN A 493 -45.11 48.74 -5.57
N THR A 494 -46.22 48.07 -5.92
CA THR A 494 -46.48 46.68 -5.51
C THR A 494 -45.66 45.69 -6.37
N LEU A 495 -45.21 44.64 -5.70
CA LEU A 495 -44.39 43.58 -6.24
C LEU A 495 -45.30 42.42 -6.66
N GLU A 496 -45.24 42.05 -7.92
CA GLU A 496 -45.98 40.91 -8.48
C GLU A 496 -45.04 39.70 -8.60
N SER A 497 -45.52 38.49 -8.32
CA SER A 497 -44.70 37.26 -8.36
C SER A 497 -45.27 36.24 -9.33
N PHE A 498 -44.39 35.45 -9.93
CA PHE A 498 -44.71 34.24 -10.66
C PHE A 498 -43.91 33.07 -10.08
N THR A 499 -44.52 31.89 -10.08
CA THR A 499 -43.95 30.71 -9.40
C THR A 499 -44.04 29.50 -10.31
N ASP A 500 -42.95 28.73 -10.34
CA ASP A 500 -42.82 27.42 -10.99
C ASP A 500 -43.31 27.36 -12.45
N ILE A 501 -42.92 28.36 -13.25
CA ILE A 501 -43.03 28.25 -14.70
C ILE A 501 -42.09 27.12 -15.13
N SER A 502 -42.67 26.01 -15.61
CA SER A 502 -41.92 24.80 -15.95
C SER A 502 -41.90 24.57 -17.45
N THR A 503 -40.75 24.20 -18.00
CA THR A 503 -40.63 23.71 -19.39
C THR A 503 -39.72 22.48 -19.44
N THR A 504 -39.79 21.75 -20.55
CA THR A 504 -38.94 20.59 -20.79
C THR A 504 -38.21 20.77 -22.11
N ILE A 505 -36.90 20.53 -22.09
CA ILE A 505 -36.04 20.51 -23.28
C ILE A 505 -35.47 19.11 -23.41
N SER A 506 -35.63 18.50 -24.59
CA SER A 506 -34.97 17.23 -24.90
C SER A 506 -33.88 17.46 -25.92
N GLN A 507 -32.71 16.89 -25.69
CA GLN A 507 -31.56 17.04 -26.58
C GLN A 507 -30.72 15.77 -26.63
N THR A 508 -29.94 15.63 -27.70
CA THR A 508 -28.95 14.57 -27.84
C THR A 508 -27.56 15.18 -27.91
N THR A 509 -26.66 14.70 -27.06
CA THR A 509 -25.28 15.19 -26.98
C THR A 509 -24.32 14.15 -27.57
N ASN A 510 -23.30 14.61 -28.30
CA ASN A 510 -22.24 13.77 -28.85
C ASN A 510 -21.01 13.72 -27.94
N SER A 511 -20.00 12.94 -28.33
CA SER A 511 -18.73 12.83 -27.61
C SER A 511 -17.99 14.16 -27.54
N LYS A 512 -17.47 14.52 -26.35
CA LYS A 512 -16.60 15.69 -26.11
C LYS A 512 -17.07 16.96 -26.82
N THR A 513 -18.30 17.39 -26.52
CA THR A 513 -18.94 18.48 -27.27
C THR A 513 -19.91 19.30 -26.42
N TYR A 514 -20.18 20.51 -26.91
CA TYR A 514 -21.30 21.33 -26.47
C TYR A 514 -22.53 21.00 -27.31
N SER A 515 -23.69 20.93 -26.69
CA SER A 515 -24.96 20.73 -27.39
C SER A 515 -26.00 21.62 -26.77
N SER A 516 -26.66 22.39 -27.62
CA SER A 516 -27.70 23.32 -27.20
C SER A 516 -29.03 23.02 -27.86
N ALA A 517 -30.09 23.25 -27.10
CA ALA A 517 -31.45 23.19 -27.58
C ALA A 517 -32.25 24.33 -26.95
N SER A 518 -33.22 24.82 -27.70
CA SER A 518 -34.16 25.82 -27.24
C SER A 518 -35.58 25.33 -27.45
N THR A 519 -36.47 25.74 -26.56
CA THR A 519 -37.90 25.51 -26.74
C THR A 519 -38.62 26.85 -26.65
N ALA A 520 -39.53 27.07 -27.60
CA ALA A 520 -40.50 28.14 -27.49
C ALA A 520 -41.41 27.78 -26.32
N SER A 521 -41.46 28.65 -25.31
CA SER A 521 -42.40 28.48 -24.22
C SER A 521 -43.80 28.68 -24.81
N SER A 522 -44.57 27.60 -24.91
CA SER A 522 -45.98 27.64 -25.25
C SER A 522 -46.77 28.21 -24.07
N SER A 523 -46.64 29.53 -23.88
CA SER A 523 -47.49 30.38 -23.03
C SER A 523 -47.70 29.89 -21.58
N LEU A 524 -46.72 30.12 -20.69
CA LEU A 524 -46.86 29.67 -19.29
C LEU A 524 -46.87 30.76 -18.22
N ALA A 525 -46.82 32.04 -18.55
CA ALA A 525 -47.27 33.08 -17.64
C ALA A 525 -47.74 34.31 -18.42
N PHE A 526 -49.01 34.67 -18.22
CA PHE A 526 -49.53 35.99 -18.55
C PHE A 526 -50.05 36.57 -17.24
N LEU A 527 -49.27 37.43 -16.58
CA LEU A 527 -49.82 38.20 -15.47
C LEU A 527 -50.44 39.48 -16.03
N SER A 528 -51.71 39.42 -16.42
CA SER A 528 -52.50 40.59 -16.79
C SER A 528 -53.08 41.20 -15.53
N VAL A 529 -52.62 42.39 -15.16
CA VAL A 529 -53.20 43.13 -14.04
C VAL A 529 -53.91 44.36 -14.59
N ASP A 530 -55.25 44.38 -14.46
CA ASP A 530 -56.10 45.48 -14.92
C ASP A 530 -56.24 46.56 -13.84
N PHE A 531 -56.19 47.82 -14.25
CA PHE A 531 -56.39 48.95 -13.33
C PHE A 531 -57.18 50.11 -13.92
N ASN A 532 -57.75 50.92 -13.03
CA ASN A 532 -58.39 52.18 -13.39
C ASN A 532 -57.36 53.28 -13.71
N ALA A 533 -57.75 54.17 -14.61
CA ALA A 533 -56.86 55.12 -15.26
C ALA A 533 -56.38 56.26 -14.38
N VAL A 534 -55.16 56.69 -14.65
CA VAL A 534 -54.75 58.09 -14.47
C VAL A 534 -54.24 58.56 -15.84
N PRO A 535 -54.95 59.46 -16.55
CA PRO A 535 -54.59 59.87 -17.90
C PRO A 535 -53.18 60.49 -17.98
N GLY A 536 -52.41 60.11 -19.00
CA GLY A 536 -51.15 60.76 -19.37
C GLY A 536 -49.87 60.31 -18.64
N LEU A 537 -49.91 59.21 -17.88
CA LEU A 537 -48.71 58.66 -17.21
C LEU A 537 -48.04 57.57 -18.06
N SER A 538 -46.75 57.73 -18.35
CA SER A 538 -45.91 56.65 -18.87
C SER A 538 -45.78 55.55 -17.83
N ARG A 539 -46.10 54.30 -18.20
CA ARG A 539 -45.95 53.12 -17.35
C ARG A 539 -44.73 52.32 -17.80
N SER A 540 -44.00 51.75 -16.85
CA SER A 540 -42.82 50.91 -17.10
C SER A 540 -42.71 49.79 -16.08
N ILE A 541 -42.16 48.63 -16.47
CA ILE A 541 -41.63 47.67 -15.49
C ILE A 541 -40.32 48.27 -14.98
N THR A 542 -40.24 48.52 -13.67
CA THR A 542 -39.10 49.18 -13.04
C THR A 542 -38.16 48.21 -12.33
N GLU A 543 -38.60 46.97 -12.12
CA GLU A 543 -37.79 45.95 -11.46
C GLU A 543 -38.22 44.57 -11.98
N PHE A 544 -37.27 43.69 -12.27
CA PHE A 544 -37.50 42.31 -12.65
C PHE A 544 -36.43 41.45 -11.98
N LYS A 545 -36.83 40.36 -11.33
CA LYS A 545 -35.95 39.49 -10.56
C LYS A 545 -36.34 38.03 -10.75
N ILE A 546 -35.35 37.18 -10.93
CA ILE A 546 -35.48 35.73 -10.76
C ILE A 546 -35.20 35.40 -9.29
N ASN A 547 -36.09 34.63 -8.68
CA ASN A 547 -35.99 34.20 -7.28
C ASN A 547 -35.52 32.76 -7.16
N ASN A 548 -35.85 31.92 -8.14
CA ASN A 548 -35.44 30.52 -8.17
C ASN A 548 -35.35 30.06 -9.62
N LEU A 549 -34.21 29.46 -9.99
CA LEU A 549 -34.03 28.77 -11.26
C LEU A 549 -33.38 27.41 -10.98
N THR A 550 -34.07 26.34 -11.35
CA THR A 550 -33.57 24.98 -11.20
C THR A 550 -33.64 24.22 -12.51
N VAL A 551 -32.62 23.41 -12.78
CA VAL A 551 -32.57 22.51 -13.93
C VAL A 551 -32.35 21.10 -13.41
N LYS A 552 -33.26 20.18 -13.73
CA LYS A 552 -33.12 18.75 -13.46
C LYS A 552 -32.94 18.01 -14.76
N LEU A 553 -31.77 17.42 -14.98
CA LEU A 553 -31.46 16.62 -16.15
C LEU A 553 -31.83 15.16 -15.88
N ASN A 554 -32.56 14.55 -16.81
CA ASN A 554 -32.92 13.14 -16.73
C ASN A 554 -32.50 12.41 -18.00
N ASP A 555 -32.32 11.10 -17.88
CA ASP A 555 -32.24 10.20 -19.03
C ASP A 555 -33.63 10.02 -19.69
N THR A 556 -33.68 9.23 -20.77
CA THR A 556 -34.94 8.93 -21.48
C THR A 556 -35.95 8.10 -20.66
N THR A 557 -35.51 7.48 -19.56
CA THR A 557 -36.34 6.66 -18.67
C THR A 557 -36.83 7.44 -17.44
N GLY A 558 -36.32 8.65 -17.21
CA GLY A 558 -36.68 9.53 -16.11
C GLY A 558 -35.74 9.46 -14.90
N ASN A 559 -34.61 8.74 -15.00
CA ASN A 559 -33.59 8.74 -13.95
C ASN A 559 -32.82 10.06 -13.96
N MET A 560 -32.44 10.55 -12.79
CA MET A 560 -31.71 11.81 -12.64
C MET A 560 -30.24 11.61 -13.03
N LEU A 561 -29.76 12.45 -13.94
CA LEU A 561 -28.36 12.47 -14.41
C LEU A 561 -27.56 13.59 -13.78
N ASP A 562 -28.19 14.76 -13.64
CA ASP A 562 -27.56 15.98 -13.14
C ASP A 562 -28.65 16.92 -12.60
N TYR A 563 -28.27 17.84 -11.73
CA TYR A 563 -29.17 18.82 -11.14
C TYR A 563 -28.42 20.10 -10.75
N SER A 564 -28.98 21.25 -11.14
CA SER A 564 -28.41 22.56 -10.84
C SER A 564 -29.41 23.49 -10.17
N TYR A 565 -29.01 24.11 -9.05
CA TYR A 565 -29.61 25.34 -8.55
C TYR A 565 -28.85 26.52 -9.16
N VAL A 566 -29.45 27.21 -10.14
CA VAL A 566 -28.74 28.22 -10.93
C VAL A 566 -28.76 29.61 -10.28
N ASP A 567 -29.89 30.01 -9.70
CA ASP A 567 -30.02 31.34 -9.09
C ASP A 567 -31.06 31.34 -7.95
N THR A 568 -30.71 31.98 -6.83
CA THR A 568 -31.62 32.26 -5.70
C THR A 568 -31.83 33.77 -5.44
N GLY A 569 -31.21 34.60 -6.27
CA GLY A 569 -31.66 35.96 -6.55
C GLY A 569 -30.57 37.00 -6.60
N TYR A 570 -30.26 37.50 -7.80
CA TYR A 570 -30.01 38.93 -8.01
C TYR A 570 -30.09 39.30 -9.51
N CYS A 571 -30.89 40.30 -9.86
CA CYS A 571 -30.63 41.13 -11.03
C CYS A 571 -31.07 42.57 -10.77
N THR A 572 -30.24 43.53 -11.17
CA THR A 572 -30.53 44.97 -11.05
C THR A 572 -31.56 45.41 -12.08
N SER A 573 -32.49 46.25 -11.63
CA SER A 573 -33.61 46.81 -12.39
C SER A 573 -33.25 47.24 -13.82
N SER A 574 -33.90 46.66 -14.82
CA SER A 574 -34.07 47.33 -16.12
C SER A 574 -35.41 48.07 -16.11
N THR A 575 -35.41 49.33 -16.55
CA THR A 575 -36.66 50.08 -16.75
C THR A 575 -37.19 49.80 -18.16
N LEU A 576 -38.30 49.07 -18.28
CA LEU A 576 -39.03 48.91 -19.55
C LEU A 576 -39.86 50.17 -19.81
N THR A 577 -39.26 51.21 -20.38
CA THR A 577 -39.96 52.49 -20.60
C THR A 577 -40.93 52.46 -21.79
N ALA A 578 -42.19 52.80 -21.50
CA ALA A 578 -43.27 53.25 -22.38
C ALA A 578 -44.31 52.24 -22.90
N THR A 579 -45.56 52.71 -22.85
CA THR A 579 -46.78 52.12 -23.39
C THR A 579 -46.64 51.83 -24.89
N GLY A 580 -46.93 50.59 -25.31
CA GLY A 580 -47.02 50.21 -26.73
C GLY A 580 -45.78 49.59 -27.36
N THR A 581 -44.67 49.40 -26.63
CA THR A 581 -43.46 48.74 -27.15
C THR A 581 -43.19 47.43 -26.41
N SER A 582 -42.90 46.36 -27.16
CA SER A 582 -42.46 45.06 -26.63
C SER A 582 -40.93 45.03 -26.57
N GLN A 583 -40.35 44.55 -25.47
CA GLN A 583 -38.90 44.48 -25.30
C GLN A 583 -38.47 43.09 -24.83
N ASN A 584 -37.46 42.54 -25.50
CA ASN A 584 -36.83 41.29 -25.11
C ASN A 584 -35.80 41.55 -24.00
N LEU A 585 -35.79 40.68 -23.01
CA LEU A 585 -34.90 40.68 -21.87
C LEU A 585 -34.20 39.31 -21.84
N TYR A 586 -32.89 39.34 -21.92
CA TYR A 586 -32.04 38.14 -21.88
C TYR A 586 -31.35 38.05 -20.53
N ILE A 587 -31.37 36.84 -19.97
CA ILE A 587 -30.65 36.46 -18.77
C ILE A 587 -29.88 35.19 -19.09
N ASP A 588 -28.56 35.28 -19.09
CA ASP A 588 -27.63 34.21 -19.43
C ASP A 588 -26.86 33.80 -18.17
N TYR A 589 -26.91 32.53 -17.80
CA TYR A 589 -26.16 31.94 -16.69
C TYR A 589 -25.14 30.95 -17.24
N GLU A 590 -23.86 31.16 -16.95
CA GLU A 590 -22.77 30.31 -17.41
C GLU A 590 -22.04 29.68 -16.22
N ILE A 591 -21.66 28.41 -16.35
CA ILE A 591 -20.84 27.70 -15.36
C ILE A 591 -19.35 27.80 -15.69
N ASN A 592 -18.52 27.87 -14.64
CA ASN A 592 -17.06 27.78 -14.78
C ASN A 592 -16.63 26.31 -14.95
N ASP A 593 -16.78 25.46 -13.94
CA ASP A 593 -16.52 24.01 -14.04
C ASP A 593 -17.86 23.27 -14.18
N PRO A 594 -18.12 22.56 -15.30
CA PRO A 594 -19.35 21.80 -15.49
C PRO A 594 -19.60 20.71 -14.45
N ARG A 595 -18.55 20.18 -13.81
CA ARG A 595 -18.63 19.17 -12.74
C ARG A 595 -18.99 19.79 -11.38
N GLN A 596 -18.94 21.11 -11.27
CA GLN A 596 -19.33 21.87 -10.08
C GLN A 596 -20.43 22.85 -10.50
N ASN A 597 -21.61 22.33 -10.83
CA ASN A 597 -22.77 23.09 -11.32
C ASN A 597 -24.00 23.00 -10.39
N PHE A 598 -23.82 22.43 -9.20
CA PHE A 598 -24.91 22.14 -8.28
C PHE A 598 -25.42 23.39 -7.54
N LEU A 599 -24.53 24.25 -7.05
CA LEU A 599 -24.88 25.37 -6.16
C LEU A 599 -25.14 26.65 -6.96
N ALA A 600 -26.00 27.53 -6.44
CA ALA A 600 -26.25 28.84 -7.05
C ALA A 600 -24.99 29.73 -7.11
N SER A 601 -24.04 29.53 -6.19
CA SER A 601 -22.73 30.21 -6.20
C SER A 601 -21.77 29.69 -7.28
N ASP A 602 -22.11 28.58 -7.94
CA ASP A 602 -21.29 28.02 -9.01
C ASP A 602 -21.54 28.73 -10.34
N TRP A 603 -22.74 29.28 -10.50
CA TRP A 603 -23.23 29.94 -11.69
C TRP A 603 -22.86 31.42 -11.72
N ASN A 604 -22.31 31.87 -12.84
CA ASN A 604 -22.14 33.28 -13.13
C ASN A 604 -23.39 33.80 -13.84
N GLY A 605 -24.28 34.43 -13.08
CA GLY A 605 -25.43 35.16 -13.61
C GLY A 605 -25.06 36.57 -14.09
N PRO A 606 -25.91 37.22 -14.90
CA PRO A 606 -25.59 38.52 -15.46
C PRO A 606 -25.75 39.63 -14.40
N VAL A 607 -24.81 40.58 -14.37
CA VAL A 607 -24.83 41.77 -13.49
C VAL A 607 -26.05 42.69 -13.77
N SER A 608 -26.61 42.60 -14.99
CA SER A 608 -27.78 43.35 -15.47
C SER A 608 -28.56 42.58 -16.55
N ILE A 609 -29.89 42.73 -16.60
CA ILE A 609 -30.72 42.25 -17.71
C ILE A 609 -30.36 42.98 -19.00
N ASN A 610 -30.09 42.24 -20.07
CA ASN A 610 -29.67 42.79 -21.35
C ASN A 610 -30.81 42.77 -22.37
N THR A 611 -30.80 43.72 -23.31
CA THR A 611 -31.73 43.76 -24.44
C THR A 611 -31.28 42.87 -25.60
N SER A 612 -30.11 42.28 -25.48
CA SER A 612 -29.49 41.31 -26.37
C SER A 612 -28.88 40.19 -25.54
N SER A 613 -28.79 38.99 -26.12
CA SER A 613 -28.05 37.88 -25.51
C SER A 613 -26.58 38.22 -25.35
N ASN A 614 -25.99 37.87 -24.20
CA ASN A 614 -24.56 37.99 -23.93
C ASN A 614 -23.88 36.64 -23.65
N GLY A 615 -24.65 35.55 -23.53
CA GLY A 615 -24.12 34.21 -23.30
C GLY A 615 -23.56 33.53 -24.55
N THR A 616 -22.92 32.38 -24.35
CA THR A 616 -22.14 31.62 -25.33
C THR A 616 -22.80 30.34 -25.88
N ILE A 617 -24.12 30.15 -25.71
CA ILE A 617 -24.86 28.95 -26.17
C ILE A 617 -24.32 28.35 -27.50
N GLY A 618 -23.97 27.07 -27.44
CA GLY A 618 -23.33 26.27 -28.48
C GLY A 618 -21.79 26.31 -28.48
N SER A 619 -21.14 26.93 -27.50
CA SER A 619 -19.68 27.15 -27.48
C SER A 619 -19.10 27.27 -26.06
N LEU A 620 -17.78 27.43 -25.96
CA LEU A 620 -17.09 27.55 -24.68
C LEU A 620 -17.58 28.77 -23.88
N ASN A 621 -18.02 28.53 -22.64
CA ASN A 621 -18.42 29.57 -21.69
C ASN A 621 -17.33 30.62 -21.48
N SER A 622 -17.76 31.88 -21.36
CA SER A 622 -16.85 33.02 -21.14
C SER A 622 -16.11 32.96 -19.80
N VAL A 623 -16.69 32.22 -18.84
CA VAL A 623 -16.17 32.05 -17.48
C VAL A 623 -15.47 30.70 -17.25
N CYS A 624 -15.50 29.78 -18.22
CA CYS A 624 -14.87 28.47 -18.10
C CYS A 624 -13.35 28.61 -18.13
N ASN A 625 -12.70 28.12 -17.08
CA ASN A 625 -11.25 28.19 -16.93
C ASN A 625 -10.70 26.85 -16.41
N PRO A 626 -10.52 25.84 -17.29
CA PRO A 626 -10.09 24.50 -16.92
C PRO A 626 -8.65 24.41 -16.37
N ASN A 627 -7.89 25.50 -16.46
CA ASN A 627 -6.54 25.58 -15.91
C ASN A 627 -6.37 26.91 -15.17
N PRO A 628 -7.02 27.07 -14.00
CA PRO A 628 -7.01 28.34 -13.27
C PRO A 628 -5.64 28.65 -12.62
N GLY A 629 -4.74 27.66 -12.56
CA GLY A 629 -3.46 27.74 -11.87
C GLY A 629 -3.60 27.79 -10.34
N GLY A 630 -2.48 27.86 -9.64
CA GLY A 630 -2.46 27.95 -8.17
C GLY A 630 -2.91 26.65 -7.50
N ASN A 631 -3.87 26.75 -6.59
CA ASN A 631 -4.36 25.63 -5.76
C ASN A 631 -5.54 24.92 -6.45
N ALA A 632 -5.28 24.34 -7.62
CA ALA A 632 -6.23 23.59 -8.42
C ALA A 632 -5.49 22.53 -9.26
N ASP A 633 -6.25 21.69 -9.97
CA ASP A 633 -5.68 20.70 -10.87
C ASP A 633 -4.77 21.38 -11.90
N ILE A 634 -3.60 20.78 -12.12
CA ILE A 634 -2.60 21.32 -13.04
C ILE A 634 -2.92 20.84 -14.45
N GLU A 635 -3.33 21.76 -15.33
CA GLU A 635 -3.77 21.43 -16.71
C GLU A 635 -3.13 22.33 -17.78
N PRO A 636 -1.80 22.31 -17.96
CA PRO A 636 -1.11 23.30 -18.78
C PRO A 636 -1.55 23.25 -20.24
N GLY A 637 -2.00 24.40 -20.77
CA GLY A 637 -2.40 24.55 -22.16
C GLY A 637 -3.81 24.05 -22.50
N ILE A 638 -4.55 23.52 -21.53
CA ILE A 638 -5.93 23.08 -21.71
C ILE A 638 -6.88 24.28 -21.71
N THR A 639 -7.83 24.28 -22.65
CA THR A 639 -8.85 25.35 -22.81
C THR A 639 -10.28 24.82 -22.83
N GLN A 640 -10.47 23.52 -22.98
CA GLN A 640 -11.78 22.87 -22.98
C GLN A 640 -11.95 22.03 -21.71
N PRO A 641 -13.16 21.98 -21.13
CA PRO A 641 -13.45 21.19 -19.92
C PRO A 641 -13.26 19.68 -20.15
N TYR A 642 -13.52 19.21 -21.37
CA TYR A 642 -13.42 17.79 -21.74
C TYR A 642 -11.99 17.34 -22.13
N ASP A 643 -11.03 18.27 -22.13
CA ASP A 643 -9.60 18.00 -22.37
C ASP A 643 -8.78 17.98 -21.06
N VAL A 644 -9.42 18.24 -19.92
CA VAL A 644 -8.82 18.12 -18.58
C VAL A 644 -8.41 16.67 -18.32
N SER A 645 -7.21 16.47 -17.79
CA SER A 645 -6.63 15.13 -17.61
C SER A 645 -7.42 14.24 -16.65
N THR A 646 -8.13 14.84 -15.71
CA THR A 646 -8.99 14.19 -14.71
C THR A 646 -10.46 14.08 -15.13
N ALA A 647 -10.83 14.53 -16.35
CA ALA A 647 -12.19 14.39 -16.89
C ALA A 647 -12.47 12.96 -17.38
N TYR A 648 -12.53 12.02 -16.43
CA TYR A 648 -12.74 10.60 -16.70
C TYR A 648 -13.67 9.98 -15.67
N MET A 649 -14.64 9.19 -16.17
CA MET A 649 -15.57 8.40 -15.35
C MET A 649 -15.53 6.95 -15.81
N ARG A 650 -15.37 6.04 -14.86
CA ARG A 650 -15.28 4.61 -15.16
C ARG A 650 -16.66 3.97 -15.33
N ASN A 651 -17.58 4.23 -14.40
CA ASN A 651 -18.83 3.48 -14.18
C ASN A 651 -18.57 1.97 -14.05
N SER A 652 -17.55 1.67 -13.25
CA SER A 652 -17.15 0.32 -12.85
C SER A 652 -16.12 0.43 -11.74
N LYS A 653 -15.85 -0.68 -11.05
CA LYS A 653 -14.77 -0.79 -10.07
C LYS A 653 -13.44 -0.26 -10.63
N MET A 654 -12.71 0.52 -9.84
CA MET A 654 -11.38 1.04 -10.19
C MET A 654 -10.44 -0.06 -10.68
N LEU A 655 -9.43 0.25 -11.51
CA LEU A 655 -8.40 -0.72 -11.92
C LEU A 655 -7.01 -0.39 -11.34
N SER A 656 -6.84 0.84 -10.84
CA SER A 656 -5.63 1.31 -10.15
C SER A 656 -5.99 2.26 -9.01
N PRO A 657 -5.23 2.29 -7.90
CA PRO A 657 -5.36 3.34 -6.88
C PRO A 657 -5.24 4.76 -7.42
N TRP A 658 -4.54 4.92 -8.55
CA TRP A 658 -4.35 6.20 -9.24
C TRP A 658 -5.68 6.87 -9.65
N GLU A 659 -6.73 6.09 -9.88
CA GLU A 659 -8.04 6.60 -10.31
C GLU A 659 -8.76 7.44 -9.26
N LEU A 660 -8.34 7.35 -8.00
CA LEU A 660 -8.81 8.29 -6.96
C LEU A 660 -8.57 9.75 -7.36
N GLY A 661 -7.55 10.03 -8.17
CA GLY A 661 -7.20 11.35 -8.69
C GLY A 661 -8.20 11.92 -9.71
N ALA A 662 -9.14 11.10 -10.20
CA ALA A 662 -10.22 11.55 -11.07
C ALA A 662 -11.48 11.99 -10.29
N ILE A 663 -11.54 11.71 -8.98
CA ILE A 663 -12.71 12.03 -8.16
C ILE A 663 -12.74 13.52 -7.84
N HIS A 664 -13.80 14.21 -8.25
CA HIS A 664 -13.99 15.64 -7.97
C HIS A 664 -14.17 15.89 -6.47
N ARG A 665 -13.43 16.85 -5.91
CA ARG A 665 -13.40 17.10 -4.46
C ARG A 665 -14.28 18.27 -3.98
N ALA A 666 -15.42 18.44 -4.65
CA ALA A 666 -16.47 19.42 -4.32
C ALA A 666 -16.04 20.90 -4.40
N ALA A 667 -15.07 21.22 -5.26
CA ALA A 667 -14.66 22.59 -5.58
C ALA A 667 -14.21 22.66 -7.04
N LYS A 668 -14.50 23.79 -7.72
CA LYS A 668 -14.19 23.99 -9.15
C LYS A 668 -12.74 23.64 -9.46
N TRP A 669 -12.55 22.79 -10.47
CA TRP A 669 -11.25 22.39 -11.00
C TRP A 669 -10.33 21.75 -9.96
N GLN A 670 -10.92 21.05 -9.00
CA GLN A 670 -10.18 20.29 -8.00
C GLN A 670 -10.67 18.84 -7.96
N THR A 671 -9.75 17.91 -8.15
CA THR A 671 -9.92 16.50 -7.79
C THR A 671 -9.13 16.14 -6.52
N ILE A 672 -9.31 14.93 -6.00
CA ILE A 672 -8.50 14.42 -4.89
C ILE A 672 -7.02 14.51 -5.27
N ASN A 673 -6.25 15.33 -4.55
CA ASN A 673 -4.84 15.62 -4.84
C ASN A 673 -3.94 14.55 -4.19
N LEU A 674 -3.50 13.57 -4.97
CA LEU A 674 -2.70 12.45 -4.50
C LEU A 674 -1.18 12.71 -4.53
N LYS A 675 -0.76 13.93 -4.89
CA LYS A 675 0.65 14.32 -5.04
C LYS A 675 1.34 14.59 -3.70
N ASN A 676 0.59 15.05 -2.69
CA ASN A 676 1.12 15.51 -1.41
C ASN A 676 0.44 14.82 -0.22
N TYR A 677 1.22 14.52 0.82
CA TYR A 677 0.71 14.05 2.10
C TYR A 677 0.41 15.24 3.03
N ASN A 678 -0.82 15.31 3.55
CA ASN A 678 -1.21 16.32 4.52
C ASN A 678 -0.65 15.96 5.91
N VAL A 679 0.39 16.68 6.32
CA VAL A 679 1.07 16.49 7.60
C VAL A 679 0.20 16.95 8.78
N ALA A 680 -0.66 17.95 8.61
CA ALA A 680 -1.49 18.52 9.67
C ALA A 680 -2.57 17.54 10.14
N GLU A 681 -3.16 16.78 9.21
CA GLU A 681 -4.24 15.82 9.48
C GLU A 681 -3.75 14.42 9.86
N ASN A 682 -2.49 14.14 9.56
CA ASN A 682 -1.85 12.86 9.84
C ASN A 682 -2.69 11.67 9.34
N MET A 683 -2.96 10.65 10.18
CA MET A 683 -3.55 9.38 9.71
C MET A 683 -5.09 9.36 9.69
N ILE A 684 -5.74 10.44 10.15
CA ILE A 684 -7.16 10.42 10.54
C ILE A 684 -8.02 11.30 9.62
N GLY A 685 -7.55 12.51 9.33
CA GLY A 685 -8.29 13.55 8.62
C GLY A 685 -7.93 13.65 7.14
N GLY A 686 -8.86 14.21 6.37
CA GLY A 686 -8.70 14.49 4.96
C GLY A 686 -9.19 15.89 4.59
N GLY A 687 -8.75 16.37 3.43
CA GLY A 687 -9.31 17.56 2.81
C GLY A 687 -9.17 18.83 3.61
N ASP A 688 -7.95 19.33 3.80
CA ASP A 688 -7.71 20.75 4.10
C ASP A 688 -7.61 21.54 2.79
N ALA A 689 -6.72 22.54 2.71
CA ALA A 689 -6.51 23.26 1.47
C ALA A 689 -5.98 22.31 0.38
N TYR A 690 -6.36 22.56 -0.87
CA TYR A 690 -5.94 21.72 -2.00
C TYR A 690 -4.42 21.51 -2.06
N ALA A 691 -3.63 22.54 -1.73
CA ALA A 691 -2.17 22.49 -1.73
C ALA A 691 -1.56 21.53 -0.70
N ASP A 692 -2.27 21.29 0.42
CA ASP A 692 -1.80 20.40 1.50
C ASP A 692 -1.84 18.92 1.07
N GLY A 693 -2.66 18.62 0.07
CA GLY A 693 -2.79 17.29 -0.52
C GLY A 693 -3.75 16.37 0.24
N ASP A 694 -4.01 15.24 -0.39
CA ASP A 694 -5.00 14.24 -0.01
C ASP A 694 -4.41 12.83 0.02
N ALA A 695 -3.09 12.66 -0.19
CA ALA A 695 -2.45 11.35 -0.33
C ALA A 695 -2.59 10.45 0.92
N ASN A 696 -3.01 11.00 2.06
CA ASN A 696 -3.35 10.26 3.29
C ASN A 696 -4.40 9.16 3.01
N ILE A 697 -5.32 9.39 2.06
CA ILE A 697 -6.31 8.38 1.64
C ILE A 697 -5.64 7.10 1.15
N TYR A 698 -4.43 7.19 0.57
CA TYR A 698 -3.73 6.02 0.08
C TYR A 698 -3.51 5.00 1.19
N ASP A 699 -3.27 5.34 2.46
CA ASP A 699 -3.11 4.28 3.47
C ASP A 699 -4.43 3.57 3.81
N GLN A 700 -5.58 4.20 3.57
CA GLN A 700 -6.89 3.73 4.00
C GLN A 700 -7.63 2.86 2.97
N VAL A 701 -7.11 2.73 1.75
CA VAL A 701 -7.74 1.97 0.65
C VAL A 701 -6.99 0.68 0.32
N LYS A 702 -7.60 -0.27 -0.39
CA LYS A 702 -6.95 -1.48 -0.91
C LYS A 702 -7.58 -1.90 -2.24
N MET A 703 -6.87 -2.70 -3.03
CA MET A 703 -7.34 -3.20 -4.33
C MET A 703 -7.68 -4.70 -4.33
N THR A 704 -7.97 -5.27 -3.16
CA THR A 704 -8.28 -6.70 -3.00
C THR A 704 -9.37 -6.91 -1.96
N SER A 705 -10.17 -7.96 -2.13
CA SER A 705 -11.11 -8.44 -1.12
C SER A 705 -10.39 -9.02 0.09
N GLU A 706 -9.17 -9.54 -0.08
CA GLU A 706 -8.42 -10.18 0.98
C GLU A 706 -8.21 -9.26 2.19
N LYS A 707 -8.32 -9.83 3.39
CA LYS A 707 -8.07 -9.11 4.66
C LYS A 707 -6.60 -9.15 5.06
N GLN A 708 -5.85 -10.04 4.43
CA GLN A 708 -4.44 -10.27 4.68
C GLN A 708 -3.79 -10.68 3.35
N VAL A 709 -2.59 -10.18 3.07
CA VAL A 709 -1.89 -10.44 1.81
C VAL A 709 -0.41 -10.71 2.06
N TYR A 710 0.18 -11.57 1.24
CA TYR A 710 1.60 -11.89 1.32
C TYR A 710 2.43 -10.97 0.43
N GLY A 711 3.70 -10.76 0.77
CA GLY A 711 4.71 -10.19 -0.12
C GLY A 711 4.70 -8.67 -0.32
N LYS A 712 3.93 -7.92 0.48
CA LYS A 712 4.04 -6.45 0.48
C LYS A 712 5.46 -6.01 0.83
N ILE A 713 6.01 -5.11 0.02
CA ILE A 713 7.35 -4.57 0.24
C ILE A 713 7.26 -3.40 1.23
N SER A 714 8.16 -3.39 2.22
CA SER A 714 8.24 -2.24 3.12
C SER A 714 8.95 -1.07 2.45
N ILE A 715 8.33 0.11 2.45
CA ILE A 715 9.01 1.36 2.04
C ILE A 715 10.13 1.78 3.01
N ASN A 716 10.17 1.17 4.20
CA ASN A 716 11.25 1.31 5.17
C ASN A 716 12.37 0.26 4.98
N SER A 717 12.30 -0.57 3.93
CA SER A 717 13.37 -1.52 3.61
C SER A 717 14.70 -0.79 3.43
N LYS A 718 15.78 -1.38 3.94
CA LYS A 718 17.14 -0.86 3.75
C LYS A 718 17.90 -1.63 2.68
N GLU A 719 17.21 -2.48 1.92
CA GLU A 719 17.80 -3.19 0.79
C GLU A 719 17.42 -2.58 -0.55
N LEU A 720 18.43 -2.03 -1.22
CA LEU A 720 18.32 -1.32 -2.49
C LEU A 720 17.64 -2.18 -3.55
N ASP A 721 18.10 -3.41 -3.73
CA ASP A 721 17.54 -4.32 -4.73
C ASP A 721 16.07 -4.65 -4.44
N VAL A 722 15.65 -4.73 -3.16
CA VAL A 722 14.25 -4.98 -2.80
C VAL A 722 13.37 -3.77 -3.14
N LEU A 723 13.81 -2.55 -2.83
CA LEU A 723 13.05 -1.35 -3.19
C LEU A 723 12.98 -1.11 -4.70
N ARG A 724 14.03 -1.48 -5.45
CA ARG A 724 14.04 -1.35 -6.92
C ARG A 724 12.96 -2.19 -7.60
N VAL A 725 12.58 -3.33 -7.01
CA VAL A 725 11.48 -4.18 -7.48
C VAL A 725 10.15 -3.39 -7.54
N LEU A 726 9.94 -2.43 -6.62
CA LEU A 726 8.74 -1.59 -6.64
C LEU A 726 8.67 -0.74 -7.91
N PHE A 727 9.77 -0.10 -8.30
CA PHE A 727 9.74 0.98 -9.29
C PHE A 727 10.12 0.54 -10.70
N GLN A 728 11.11 -0.35 -10.83
CA GLN A 728 11.67 -0.69 -12.13
C GLN A 728 10.61 -1.29 -13.04
N LYS A 729 10.56 -0.85 -14.30
CA LYS A 729 9.57 -1.26 -15.31
C LYS A 729 8.13 -0.80 -15.05
N ILE A 730 7.88 0.14 -14.14
CA ILE A 730 6.61 0.87 -14.15
C ILE A 730 6.54 1.71 -15.43
N ARG A 731 5.46 1.55 -16.20
CA ARG A 731 5.15 2.37 -17.38
C ARG A 731 4.44 3.65 -16.95
N ILE A 732 4.80 4.79 -17.54
CA ILE A 732 4.19 6.10 -17.25
C ILE A 732 3.61 6.71 -18.54
N GLY A 733 2.51 7.44 -18.44
CA GLY A 733 1.76 8.04 -19.52
C GLY A 733 0.56 7.22 -20.01
N SER A 734 0.14 6.20 -19.25
CA SER A 734 -1.05 5.41 -19.60
C SER A 734 -2.32 6.22 -19.34
N GLY A 735 -3.43 5.92 -20.01
CA GLY A 735 -4.73 6.55 -19.71
C GLY A 735 -5.52 5.74 -18.67
N TYR A 736 -6.50 6.36 -18.01
CA TYR A 736 -7.36 5.68 -17.03
C TYR A 736 -8.13 4.49 -17.58
N THR A 737 -8.43 4.43 -18.88
CA THR A 737 -9.14 3.29 -19.49
C THR A 737 -8.40 1.97 -19.28
N VAL A 738 -7.06 1.99 -19.38
CA VAL A 738 -6.18 0.83 -19.27
C VAL A 738 -4.93 1.20 -18.47
N PRO A 739 -5.04 1.32 -17.13
CA PRO A 739 -3.91 1.75 -16.32
C PRO A 739 -2.78 0.73 -16.44
N GLY A 740 -1.55 1.22 -16.68
CA GLY A 740 -0.37 0.37 -16.84
C GLY A 740 -0.14 -0.18 -18.25
N TRP A 741 -0.98 0.17 -19.24
CA TRP A 741 -0.76 -0.22 -20.64
C TRP A 741 0.59 0.24 -21.19
N LEU A 742 1.05 -0.41 -22.26
CA LEU A 742 2.29 -0.09 -22.95
C LEU A 742 2.32 1.39 -23.38
N THR A 743 3.32 2.10 -22.85
CA THR A 743 3.70 3.44 -23.30
C THR A 743 5.16 3.43 -23.72
N SER A 744 5.57 4.48 -24.42
CA SER A 744 6.98 4.69 -24.81
C SER A 744 7.91 4.96 -23.62
N TYR A 745 7.41 5.05 -22.38
CA TYR A 745 8.21 5.44 -21.21
C TYR A 745 8.07 4.45 -20.07
N GLU A 746 9.22 4.01 -19.58
CA GLU A 746 9.36 3.14 -18.42
C GLU A 746 10.31 3.76 -17.40
N VAL A 747 10.11 3.40 -16.13
CA VAL A 747 11.10 3.60 -15.08
C VAL A 747 12.23 2.57 -15.30
N ASN A 748 13.35 3.03 -15.87
CA ASN A 748 14.51 2.17 -16.11
C ASN A 748 15.29 1.87 -14.81
N ALA A 749 16.33 1.03 -14.91
CA ALA A 749 17.12 0.58 -13.76
C ALA A 749 17.77 1.74 -12.98
N ILE A 750 18.38 2.70 -13.68
CA ILE A 750 19.07 3.86 -13.08
C ILE A 750 18.08 4.70 -12.27
N ILE A 751 16.89 4.90 -12.81
CA ILE A 751 15.86 5.73 -12.19
C ILE A 751 15.24 4.99 -11.00
N ALA A 752 14.94 3.70 -11.15
CA ALA A 752 14.47 2.88 -10.04
C ALA A 752 15.48 2.88 -8.88
N GLU A 753 16.77 2.83 -9.18
CA GLU A 753 17.84 2.94 -8.19
C GLU A 753 17.85 4.31 -7.50
N ASN A 754 17.70 5.40 -8.25
CA ASN A 754 17.59 6.74 -7.68
C ASN A 754 16.38 6.87 -6.74
N LEU A 755 15.21 6.38 -7.16
CA LEU A 755 14.00 6.39 -6.32
C LEU A 755 14.21 5.57 -5.03
N ALA A 756 14.77 4.38 -5.15
CA ALA A 756 15.05 3.49 -4.02
C ALA A 756 16.08 4.10 -3.04
N ASN A 757 17.19 4.67 -3.54
CA ASN A 757 18.20 5.32 -2.72
C ASN A 757 17.63 6.52 -1.95
N ASN A 758 16.75 7.31 -2.56
CA ASN A 758 16.14 8.44 -1.87
C ASN A 758 15.18 7.99 -0.75
N LEU A 759 14.43 6.89 -0.93
CA LEU A 759 13.65 6.30 0.16
C LEU A 759 14.55 5.78 1.30
N MET A 760 15.65 5.09 0.96
CA MET A 760 16.58 4.54 1.96
C MET A 760 17.30 5.62 2.77
N SER A 761 17.59 6.76 2.14
CA SER A 761 18.31 7.89 2.74
C SER A 761 17.52 8.63 3.82
N TYR A 762 16.23 8.31 3.98
CA TYR A 762 15.44 8.82 5.10
C TYR A 762 15.96 8.27 6.42
N ASN A 763 16.36 9.17 7.32
CA ASN A 763 16.92 8.85 8.64
C ASN A 763 15.86 8.44 9.67
N GLY A 764 14.57 8.54 9.34
CA GLY A 764 13.47 8.02 10.14
C GLY A 764 12.84 6.77 9.51
N SER A 765 11.65 6.44 10.00
CA SER A 765 10.78 5.43 9.40
C SER A 765 9.42 6.05 9.08
N TYR A 766 8.88 5.73 7.91
CA TYR A 766 7.52 6.10 7.54
C TYR A 766 6.52 5.28 8.37
N LYS A 767 5.59 5.95 9.04
CA LYS A 767 4.53 5.38 9.88
C LYS A 767 3.42 4.75 9.03
N ASN A 768 3.10 5.34 7.88
CA ASN A 768 2.17 4.79 6.88
C ASN A 768 2.76 4.77 5.46
N ARG A 769 2.06 4.09 4.54
CA ARG A 769 2.58 3.86 3.19
C ARG A 769 2.65 5.11 2.31
N ALA A 770 1.92 6.18 2.65
CA ALA A 770 1.87 7.42 1.87
C ALA A 770 2.77 8.53 2.42
N GLU A 771 3.27 8.38 3.66
CA GLU A 771 3.98 9.44 4.38
C GLU A 771 5.28 9.88 3.70
N PHE A 772 5.86 9.09 2.80
CA PHE A 772 7.01 9.51 2.00
C PHE A 772 6.71 10.75 1.14
N LEU A 773 5.43 11.02 0.83
CA LEU A 773 4.95 12.23 0.14
C LEU A 773 4.85 13.47 1.04
N LYS A 774 5.41 13.43 2.25
CA LYS A 774 5.67 14.64 3.06
C LYS A 774 7.02 15.28 2.74
N GLU A 775 7.95 14.51 2.17
CA GLU A 775 9.32 14.94 1.92
C GLU A 775 9.41 15.64 0.55
N PRO A 776 9.74 16.95 0.48
CA PRO A 776 9.71 17.70 -0.77
C PRO A 776 10.57 17.11 -1.88
N THR A 777 11.71 16.49 -1.53
CA THR A 777 12.60 15.82 -2.49
C THR A 777 11.96 14.59 -3.10
N LEU A 778 11.22 13.79 -2.31
CA LEU A 778 10.51 12.63 -2.80
C LEU A 778 9.30 13.03 -3.63
N ILE A 779 8.54 14.03 -3.18
CA ILE A 779 7.42 14.60 -3.96
C ILE A 779 7.92 14.99 -5.37
N ASP A 780 8.99 15.76 -5.47
CA ASP A 780 9.54 16.17 -6.78
C ASP A 780 9.97 14.98 -7.64
N LEU A 781 10.63 13.98 -7.05
CA LEU A 781 11.06 12.78 -7.75
C LEU A 781 9.91 11.93 -8.29
N PHE A 782 8.82 11.79 -7.51
CA PHE A 782 7.68 10.95 -7.87
C PHE A 782 6.64 11.67 -8.74
N THR A 783 6.52 13.00 -8.63
CA THR A 783 5.46 13.82 -9.26
C THR A 783 5.95 14.74 -10.38
N ASN A 784 7.26 15.00 -10.49
CA ASN A 784 7.85 15.78 -11.58
C ASN A 784 8.89 14.97 -12.35
N TYR A 785 8.66 13.66 -12.47
CA TYR A 785 9.59 12.76 -13.11
C TYR A 785 10.00 13.26 -14.51
N ASN A 786 11.29 13.56 -14.66
CA ASN A 786 11.93 13.97 -15.90
C ASN A 786 12.87 12.84 -16.35
N SER A 787 12.46 12.06 -17.34
CA SER A 787 13.37 11.10 -17.96
C SER A 787 14.47 11.85 -18.71
N THR A 788 15.74 11.54 -18.41
CA THR A 788 16.91 12.05 -19.15
C THR A 788 16.82 11.56 -20.60
N GLY A 789 16.23 12.37 -21.48
CA GLY A 789 15.81 11.93 -22.83
C GLY A 789 14.57 12.66 -23.39
N GLY A 790 13.84 13.40 -22.56
CA GLY A 790 13.12 14.61 -22.99
C GLY A 790 11.67 14.50 -23.47
N ASN A 791 11.00 13.34 -23.43
CA ASN A 791 9.69 13.25 -24.09
C ASN A 791 8.49 12.81 -23.20
N LEU A 792 8.68 12.49 -21.92
CA LEU A 792 7.54 12.40 -20.99
C LEU A 792 7.83 13.20 -19.72
N GLN A 793 7.22 14.37 -19.69
CA GLN A 793 7.09 15.22 -18.53
C GLN A 793 5.73 14.91 -17.89
N GLN A 794 5.70 14.68 -16.59
CA GLN A 794 4.46 14.63 -15.82
C GLN A 794 3.90 16.06 -15.70
N THR A 795 3.31 16.56 -16.80
CA THR A 795 2.94 17.98 -16.95
C THR A 795 1.60 18.32 -16.33
N ASN A 796 0.69 17.35 -16.28
CA ASN A 796 -0.68 17.54 -15.80
C ASN A 796 -0.97 16.64 -14.60
N ASP A 797 -2.06 16.93 -13.91
CA ASP A 797 -2.41 16.33 -12.64
C ASP A 797 -2.41 14.81 -12.67
N ALA A 798 -3.15 14.22 -13.60
CA ALA A 798 -3.25 12.78 -13.75
C ALA A 798 -1.84 12.15 -13.87
N LYS A 799 -0.96 12.66 -14.73
CA LYS A 799 0.38 12.09 -14.91
C LYS A 799 1.27 12.21 -13.67
N LYS A 800 1.11 13.25 -12.86
CA LYS A 800 1.89 13.44 -11.62
C LYS A 800 1.55 12.41 -10.54
N GLU A 801 0.33 11.89 -10.57
CA GLU A 801 -0.17 10.93 -9.58
C GLU A 801 0.05 9.47 -10.00
N GLU A 802 0.26 9.24 -11.29
CA GLU A 802 0.30 7.91 -11.91
C GLU A 802 1.35 6.98 -11.30
N LEU A 803 2.59 7.47 -11.12
CA LEU A 803 3.68 6.65 -10.60
C LEU A 803 3.36 6.15 -9.19
N VAL A 804 2.91 7.04 -8.30
CA VAL A 804 2.56 6.69 -6.93
C VAL A 804 1.43 5.67 -6.90
N GLY A 805 0.34 5.94 -7.63
CA GLY A 805 -0.81 5.05 -7.67
C GLY A 805 -0.48 3.63 -8.13
N LYS A 806 0.56 3.46 -8.96
CA LYS A 806 1.01 2.17 -9.51
C LYS A 806 1.90 1.33 -8.61
N PHE A 807 2.36 1.83 -7.46
CA PHE A 807 3.11 1.00 -6.51
C PHE A 807 2.56 1.04 -5.09
N ILE A 808 1.78 2.07 -4.72
CA ILE A 808 1.37 2.32 -3.35
C ILE A 808 0.56 1.18 -2.72
N ASN A 809 -0.26 0.46 -3.51
CA ASN A 809 -1.00 -0.68 -2.98
C ASN A 809 -0.08 -1.87 -2.67
N LEU A 810 1.09 -1.94 -3.31
CA LEU A 810 2.04 -3.04 -3.20
C LEU A 810 2.97 -2.91 -1.98
N THR A 811 2.80 -1.84 -1.22
CA THR A 811 3.69 -1.50 -0.11
C THR A 811 3.04 -1.62 1.26
N LYS A 812 3.92 -1.68 2.27
CA LYS A 812 3.63 -1.50 3.68
C LYS A 812 4.62 -0.52 4.32
N SER A 813 4.30 -0.01 5.49
CA SER A 813 5.17 0.86 6.28
C SER A 813 5.84 0.15 7.47
N THR A 814 5.58 -1.15 7.67
CA THR A 814 6.15 -1.88 8.79
C THR A 814 7.67 -1.97 8.66
N GLU A 815 8.41 -1.58 9.69
CA GLU A 815 9.86 -1.76 9.74
C GLU A 815 10.26 -3.24 9.58
N ALA A 816 11.51 -3.45 9.17
CA ALA A 816 12.22 -4.73 9.16
C ALA A 816 12.29 -5.34 10.58
N ASN A 817 11.16 -5.87 11.05
CA ASN A 817 10.96 -6.25 12.44
C ASN A 817 11.11 -7.75 12.69
N LEU A 818 11.63 -8.51 11.73
CA LEU A 818 11.90 -9.94 11.87
C LEU A 818 13.40 -10.16 12.06
N PHE A 819 13.74 -11.04 12.99
CA PHE A 819 15.11 -11.40 13.32
C PHE A 819 15.22 -12.90 13.47
N THR A 820 16.30 -13.48 12.96
CA THR A 820 16.65 -14.88 13.23
C THR A 820 17.78 -14.91 14.24
N ILE A 821 17.55 -15.55 15.38
CA ILE A 821 18.56 -15.76 16.42
C ILE A 821 19.01 -17.22 16.33
N VAL A 822 20.32 -17.43 16.19
CA VAL A 822 20.94 -18.74 16.34
C VAL A 822 21.72 -18.73 17.64
N ALA A 823 21.42 -19.68 18.53
CA ALA A 823 22.07 -19.82 19.81
C ALA A 823 22.60 -21.25 19.96
N VAL A 824 23.81 -21.38 20.52
CA VAL A 824 24.45 -22.66 20.81
C VAL A 824 24.98 -22.66 22.23
N ALA A 825 24.89 -23.80 22.90
CA ALA A 825 25.54 -23.99 24.19
C ALA A 825 26.12 -25.39 24.31
N GLN A 826 27.16 -25.49 25.13
CA GLN A 826 27.83 -26.74 25.47
C GLN A 826 27.90 -26.89 26.98
N THR A 827 27.70 -28.10 27.47
CA THR A 827 27.95 -28.46 28.87
C THR A 827 29.39 -28.89 29.01
N ILE A 828 30.09 -28.29 29.97
CA ILE A 828 31.52 -28.51 30.21
C ILE A 828 31.67 -29.29 31.50
N LYS A 829 32.56 -30.28 31.48
CA LYS A 829 33.16 -30.85 32.68
C LYS A 829 34.56 -30.29 32.78
N ASP A 830 34.68 -29.27 33.63
CA ASP A 830 35.94 -28.63 33.98
C ASP A 830 36.82 -29.62 34.74
N ILE A 831 37.97 -29.96 34.16
CA ILE A 831 38.96 -30.87 34.73
C ILE A 831 40.10 -30.04 35.32
N GLY A 832 39.83 -29.02 36.14
CA GLY A 832 40.90 -28.18 36.67
C GLY A 832 41.81 -28.79 37.75
N GLY A 833 43.05 -28.30 37.82
CA GLY A 833 43.99 -28.57 38.91
C GLY A 833 44.83 -29.84 38.75
N VAL A 834 44.88 -30.41 37.55
CA VAL A 834 45.67 -31.60 37.21
C VAL A 834 46.43 -31.39 35.91
N THR A 835 47.54 -32.10 35.72
CA THR A 835 48.17 -32.17 34.39
C THR A 835 47.68 -33.43 33.72
N ILE A 836 47.00 -33.27 32.60
CA ILE A 836 46.59 -34.41 31.77
C ILE A 836 47.61 -34.63 30.66
N GLN A 837 47.78 -35.88 30.28
CA GLN A 837 48.56 -36.30 29.13
C GLN A 837 47.62 -36.90 28.10
N LYS A 838 47.60 -36.32 26.91
CA LYS A 838 46.71 -36.74 25.83
C LYS A 838 47.51 -36.85 24.55
N ASP A 839 47.47 -38.03 23.94
CA ASP A 839 48.03 -38.31 22.61
C ASP A 839 47.20 -37.50 21.61
N LEU A 840 47.71 -36.33 21.20
CA LEU A 840 47.02 -35.41 20.30
C LEU A 840 47.42 -35.66 18.84
N ASN A 841 48.55 -36.31 18.61
CA ASN A 841 49.11 -36.57 17.29
C ASN A 841 48.82 -37.99 16.76
N GLU A 842 48.19 -38.83 17.58
CA GLU A 842 47.84 -40.24 17.34
C GLU A 842 49.05 -41.15 17.07
N ASP A 843 50.22 -40.83 17.62
CA ASP A 843 51.44 -41.62 17.44
C ASP A 843 51.59 -42.78 18.44
N GLY A 844 50.69 -42.86 19.43
CA GLY A 844 50.63 -43.92 20.42
C GLY A 844 51.44 -43.64 21.68
N ASP A 845 51.99 -42.45 21.88
CA ASP A 845 52.53 -41.99 23.16
C ASP A 845 51.99 -40.60 23.58
N THR A 846 52.47 -40.07 24.71
CA THR A 846 51.98 -38.80 25.29
C THR A 846 53.11 -37.89 25.75
N ASN A 847 54.32 -38.11 25.22
CA ASN A 847 55.55 -37.46 25.68
C ASN A 847 55.94 -36.24 24.86
N ASP A 848 55.14 -35.87 23.86
CA ASP A 848 55.46 -34.76 22.99
C ASP A 848 55.20 -33.39 23.63
N ALA A 849 55.93 -32.39 23.13
CA ALA A 849 55.71 -31.00 23.50
C ALA A 849 54.35 -30.53 22.96
N GLY A 850 53.38 -30.34 23.85
CA GLY A 850 52.00 -29.96 23.52
C GLY A 850 50.94 -30.94 24.01
N GLU A 851 51.35 -32.13 24.45
CA GLU A 851 50.47 -33.21 24.92
C GLU A 851 50.30 -33.24 26.44
N GLN A 852 51.08 -32.42 27.14
CA GLN A 852 50.88 -32.09 28.55
C GLN A 852 50.03 -30.83 28.67
N ILE A 853 48.78 -31.00 29.09
CA ILE A 853 47.85 -29.89 29.27
C ILE A 853 47.73 -29.64 30.78
N VAL A 854 48.17 -28.46 31.21
CA VAL A 854 48.01 -28.02 32.60
C VAL A 854 46.65 -27.37 32.73
N THR A 855 45.74 -28.03 33.44
CA THR A 855 44.36 -27.55 33.56
C THR A 855 44.18 -26.68 34.81
N GLN A 856 43.26 -25.73 34.75
CA GLN A 856 42.95 -24.80 35.83
C GLN A 856 41.44 -24.72 36.05
N ILE A 857 41.02 -24.85 37.32
CA ILE A 857 39.60 -24.73 37.67
C ILE A 857 39.11 -23.33 37.31
N GLY A 858 38.01 -23.26 36.56
CA GLY A 858 37.38 -22.00 36.15
C GLY A 858 37.96 -21.39 34.87
N ARG A 859 38.89 -22.07 34.19
CA ARG A 859 39.41 -21.72 32.86
C ARG A 859 39.05 -22.83 31.90
N PHE A 860 38.61 -22.50 30.68
CA PHE A 860 38.38 -23.51 29.67
C PHE A 860 39.72 -23.94 29.08
N ASP A 861 40.10 -25.18 29.33
CA ASP A 861 41.36 -25.74 28.84
C ASP A 861 41.09 -26.58 27.59
N ILE A 862 41.53 -26.06 26.43
CA ILE A 862 41.38 -26.76 25.14
C ILE A 862 42.04 -28.14 25.22
N ASN A 863 41.32 -29.17 24.79
CA ASN A 863 41.70 -30.58 24.91
C ASN A 863 41.82 -31.11 26.36
N GLY A 864 41.78 -30.23 27.36
CA GLY A 864 41.75 -30.45 28.80
C GLY A 864 40.37 -30.83 29.30
N ASP A 865 39.42 -29.93 29.07
CA ASP A 865 38.04 -30.06 29.50
C ASP A 865 37.22 -30.96 28.58
N GLU A 866 36.26 -31.66 29.17
CA GLU A 866 35.36 -32.54 28.42
C GLU A 866 34.05 -31.82 28.09
N ILE A 867 33.71 -31.76 26.79
CA ILE A 867 32.37 -31.38 26.35
C ILE A 867 31.44 -32.59 26.52
N LEU A 868 30.44 -32.44 27.40
CA LEU A 868 29.53 -33.55 27.73
C LEU A 868 28.27 -33.60 26.86
N ALA A 869 27.83 -32.44 26.37
CA ALA A 869 26.66 -32.30 25.52
C ALA A 869 26.70 -30.94 24.81
N THR A 870 26.11 -30.87 23.62
CA THR A 870 25.91 -29.63 22.87
C THR A 870 24.45 -29.50 22.47
N GLN A 871 23.91 -28.30 22.54
CA GLN A 871 22.56 -27.99 22.06
C GLN A 871 22.55 -26.68 21.27
N LYS A 872 21.93 -26.72 20.09
CA LYS A 872 21.66 -25.56 19.24
C LYS A 872 20.16 -25.28 19.16
N ILE A 873 19.80 -24.00 19.11
CA ILE A 873 18.45 -23.48 18.90
C ILE A 873 18.49 -22.43 17.79
N MET A 874 17.46 -22.43 16.95
CA MET A 874 17.13 -21.32 16.07
C MET A 874 15.75 -20.79 16.43
N ALA A 875 15.64 -19.48 16.58
CA ALA A 875 14.39 -18.81 16.84
C ALA A 875 14.19 -17.64 15.87
N THR A 876 13.02 -17.58 15.24
CA THR A 876 12.58 -16.39 14.52
C THR A 876 11.79 -15.53 15.49
N VAL A 877 12.23 -14.29 15.66
CA VAL A 877 11.68 -13.34 16.61
C VAL A 877 11.20 -12.12 15.87
N GLN A 878 9.94 -11.75 16.11
CA GLN A 878 9.39 -10.51 15.62
C GLN A 878 9.46 -9.46 16.72
N ARG A 879 10.10 -8.33 16.44
CA ARG A 879 10.06 -7.13 17.27
C ARG A 879 8.72 -6.44 17.08
N SER A 880 8.06 -6.07 18.17
CA SER A 880 6.92 -5.16 18.07
C SER A 880 7.40 -3.80 17.57
N THR A 881 6.60 -3.15 16.74
CA THR A 881 6.77 -1.76 16.32
C THR A 881 6.93 -0.79 17.51
N SER A 882 6.47 -1.19 18.71
CA SER A 882 6.62 -0.44 19.98
C SER A 882 7.95 -0.63 20.72
N GLY A 883 8.95 -1.30 20.12
CA GLY A 883 10.35 -1.26 20.57
C GLY A 883 10.73 -2.09 21.81
N ASP A 884 9.75 -2.53 22.60
CA ASP A 884 9.99 -3.09 23.95
C ASP A 884 9.63 -4.57 24.13
N THR A 885 8.92 -5.14 23.16
CA THR A 885 8.43 -6.52 23.22
C THR A 885 8.84 -7.29 21.99
N PHE A 886 9.28 -8.52 22.20
CA PHE A 886 9.66 -9.46 21.17
C PHE A 886 8.73 -10.67 21.26
N ARG A 887 8.19 -11.11 20.12
CA ARG A 887 7.38 -12.31 19.99
C ARG A 887 8.16 -13.36 19.24
N ILE A 888 8.35 -14.52 19.86
CA ILE A 888 8.92 -15.68 19.16
C ILE A 888 7.85 -16.20 18.20
N GLN A 889 8.13 -16.13 16.90
CA GLN A 889 7.28 -16.65 15.83
C GLN A 889 7.53 -18.13 15.60
N LYS A 890 8.81 -18.51 15.66
CA LYS A 890 9.27 -19.87 15.39
C LYS A 890 10.39 -20.23 16.35
N TYR A 891 10.39 -21.46 16.84
CA TYR A 891 11.39 -21.98 17.76
C TYR A 891 11.69 -23.44 17.41
N GLU A 892 12.95 -23.73 17.10
CA GLU A 892 13.39 -25.07 16.70
C GLU A 892 14.68 -25.43 17.43
N TYR A 893 14.74 -26.67 17.96
CA TYR A 893 16.00 -27.29 18.32
C TYR A 893 16.64 -27.83 17.06
N ILE A 894 17.91 -27.51 16.85
CA ILE A 894 18.66 -27.97 15.69
C ILE A 894 19.59 -29.09 16.15
N ASP A 895 19.45 -30.25 15.52
CA ASP A 895 20.41 -31.33 15.67
C ASP A 895 21.73 -30.91 15.01
N LEU A 896 22.82 -31.10 15.72
CA LEU A 896 24.13 -30.97 15.13
C LEU A 896 24.34 -32.24 14.31
N ASP A 897 24.33 -32.10 12.98
CA ASP A 897 24.79 -33.17 12.11
C ASP A 897 26.21 -33.57 12.57
N GLU A 898 26.39 -34.85 12.91
CA GLU A 898 27.71 -35.44 13.23
C GLU A 898 28.68 -35.35 12.05
#